data_AF-A0A9D4BRP2-F1
#
_entry.id   AF-A0A9D4BRP2-F1
#
_cell.length_a   1.000
_cell.length_b   1.000
_cell.length_c   1.000
_cell.angle_alpha   90.00
_cell.angle_beta   90.00
_cell.angle_gamma   90.00
#
_symmetry.space_group_name_H-M   'P 1'
#
loop_
_entity.id
_entity.type
_entity.pdbx_description
1 polymer ?
#
loop_
_entity_poly.entity_id
_entity_poly.type
_entity_poly.pdbx_seq_one_letter_code
_entity_poly.pdbx_strand_id
1 'polypeptide(L)'
;MKNQFTIIYLFLVTLVNVAGKTATLYGAGASFPSQVYSEWINAYRISRLAHIDIDMRYEVVGSGEGKKRVMGKGLAVHYAGSDAMLTETEQANYTDLRLVQTLAGAVVLVFNVPDVSKLVLNLDVVTGIYNGTIQTWNHTDIVRLNPQIKLPDANIVPIARADDSGSTRVFTSALSSVSPEWRKHYGTFSEGYNSVTKAPFYWNSSVVKQFGRTTVGAVGLVLSTEFSLSYSSLSEVKSFSINHAWLQNSQGNIVNASIQSVQDAIVSADGNLSIVNTNGSFAYPLSTFTYFIVYMTSMTDCDSAIELVRYITWLSTSEQAAISADRLGFVALEKQTSDLIADHTLKMMTCKGQNVWELMLQQIALENALVEDDSWKTYVYIGVSVGTSVMVIFVVLYIKYQYGIHRELIKNTWRIPHLSIKLDGQQYSTPSTPISSNGSNDMSNRIHFGDGYNLNYVRYGKLNHQNVTLIKFGLKTEPVFSLKQRRMILWQIKTVSHVNVMPLVGLTQLTESWHSVFMCHSRGNLSEILRDPKFKFHNQMFVILAKCLVSAISYLHRKDIVHGRLTSKCCFIDSTWNLRVTAWNEVCIYKHSRSNTSHNKILPIDWSPEDESSAELLLFTAPEVIKYRSDVTPETDSYSLAMVYQEIFSRKPLYTELSLKPTEILYAVVTCGIRPRITEKTPNVIRLIMERCWEIDQASRPSTASIEVALHKEFPDTVSLLDCMTDTLEQYAVGLETKHNELKAEFEKIKNQINTSLYHNVPAPVADILLNNKKYQCTQYESICLMAFAVCHVENLVVHTTPTGFVNLMTHFFSSLDQVLLNSNLYCLHGQCEYNVYAIGMTFDSDATGYNATKAAIEAVKASKNIFNFTRKFSAERLSGINAELMLKFAITLGPAITGVVKTKQPKFSVFGKAMEEVRDLCANSSAGNIRLAPSVFQTFRAVNEETIHIQEVNEQKQYYIDIDVCYCA
;
A
#
# COMPACT_ATOMS: atom_id res chain seq x y z
N MET A 1 -13.50 53.40 -47.58
CA MET A 1 -13.76 52.13 -46.87
C MET A 1 -13.87 50.89 -47.78
N LYS A 2 -14.08 51.00 -49.10
CA LYS A 2 -14.15 49.80 -49.98
C LYS A 2 -12.79 49.18 -50.39
N ASN A 3 -11.68 49.93 -50.33
CA ASN A 3 -10.34 49.39 -50.68
C ASN A 3 -9.58 48.70 -49.53
N GLN A 4 -10.05 48.81 -48.28
CA GLN A 4 -9.42 48.10 -47.15
C GLN A 4 -9.97 46.67 -46.95
N PHE A 5 -11.21 46.41 -47.39
CA PHE A 5 -11.77 45.05 -47.34
C PHE A 5 -11.18 44.11 -48.40
N THR A 6 -10.78 44.63 -49.57
CA THR A 6 -10.16 43.83 -50.64
C THR A 6 -8.75 43.37 -50.29
N ILE A 7 -7.99 44.17 -49.54
CA ILE A 7 -6.64 43.83 -49.08
C ILE A 7 -6.70 42.79 -47.96
N ILE A 8 -7.67 42.88 -47.04
CA ILE A 8 -7.89 41.89 -45.99
C ILE A 8 -8.41 40.55 -46.59
N TYR A 9 -9.22 40.60 -47.64
CA TYR A 9 -9.67 39.39 -48.36
C TYR A 9 -8.53 38.74 -49.16
N LEU A 10 -7.62 39.51 -49.78
CA LEU A 10 -6.41 38.96 -50.42
C LEU A 10 -5.40 38.39 -49.39
N PHE A 11 -5.32 38.98 -48.20
CA PHE A 11 -4.48 38.50 -47.10
C PHE A 11 -5.04 37.23 -46.43
N LEU A 12 -6.38 37.07 -46.40
CA LEU A 12 -7.05 35.87 -45.90
C LEU A 12 -7.06 34.72 -46.92
N VAL A 13 -7.08 35.00 -48.23
CA VAL A 13 -7.03 33.97 -49.28
C VAL A 13 -5.60 33.46 -49.54
N THR A 14 -4.55 34.22 -49.21
CA THR A 14 -3.14 33.74 -49.26
C THR A 14 -2.70 32.96 -48.02
N LEU A 15 -3.48 33.01 -46.93
CA LEU A 15 -3.31 32.12 -45.76
C LEU A 15 -4.09 30.80 -45.90
N VAL A 16 -4.79 30.58 -47.03
CA VAL A 16 -5.42 29.30 -47.34
C VAL A 16 -4.39 28.41 -48.06
N ASN A 17 -3.91 27.41 -47.32
CA ASN A 17 -3.13 26.25 -47.77
C ASN A 17 -1.65 26.47 -48.13
N VAL A 18 -0.82 26.75 -47.13
CA VAL A 18 0.32 25.83 -46.94
C VAL A 18 -0.13 24.86 -45.87
N ALA A 19 -0.86 23.82 -46.28
CA ALA A 19 -0.88 22.61 -45.48
C ALA A 19 0.59 22.19 -45.42
N GLY A 20 1.25 22.46 -44.29
CA GLY A 20 2.59 21.94 -44.06
C GLY A 20 2.50 20.44 -44.32
N LYS A 21 3.32 19.93 -45.24
CA LYS A 21 3.33 18.50 -45.53
C LYS A 21 3.57 17.81 -44.18
N THR A 22 2.78 16.79 -43.86
CA THR A 22 2.91 16.04 -42.62
C THR A 22 3.30 14.60 -42.96
N ALA A 23 4.21 14.03 -42.18
CA ALA A 23 4.59 12.63 -42.31
C ALA A 23 4.63 11.98 -40.93
N THR A 24 4.41 10.66 -40.87
CA THR A 24 4.42 9.91 -39.62
C THR A 24 5.40 8.76 -39.70
N LEU A 25 6.31 8.65 -38.73
CA LEU A 25 7.22 7.50 -38.64
C LEU A 25 7.11 6.87 -37.27
N TYR A 26 6.36 5.77 -37.23
CA TYR A 26 6.19 4.96 -36.04
C TYR A 26 7.00 3.69 -36.14
N GLY A 27 7.92 3.51 -35.19
CA GLY A 27 8.66 2.28 -34.99
C GLY A 27 8.36 1.64 -33.64
N ALA A 28 8.68 0.36 -33.50
CA ALA A 28 8.68 -0.32 -32.21
C ALA A 28 9.74 -1.43 -32.19
N GLY A 29 10.32 -1.73 -31.04
CA GLY A 29 11.15 -2.92 -30.90
C GLY A 29 12.19 -2.89 -29.80
N ALA A 30 13.41 -3.31 -30.14
CA ALA A 30 14.56 -3.51 -29.28
C ALA A 30 14.77 -2.41 -28.24
N SER A 31 15.02 -2.81 -26.99
CA SER A 31 15.41 -1.92 -25.90
C SER A 31 16.90 -1.56 -25.91
N PHE A 32 17.74 -2.42 -26.51
CA PHE A 32 19.19 -2.26 -26.55
C PHE A 32 19.63 -0.91 -27.13
N PRO A 33 19.18 -0.48 -28.33
CA PRO A 33 19.56 0.82 -28.90
C PRO A 33 18.60 1.97 -28.51
N SER A 34 17.63 1.74 -27.62
CA SER A 34 16.50 2.66 -27.40
C SER A 34 16.90 4.08 -27.01
N GLN A 35 17.95 4.25 -26.19
CA GLN A 35 18.47 5.56 -25.81
C GLN A 35 19.02 6.34 -27.02
N VAL A 36 19.76 5.66 -27.90
CA VAL A 36 20.31 6.25 -29.12
C VAL A 36 19.19 6.63 -30.08
N TYR A 37 18.22 5.73 -30.30
CA TYR A 37 17.07 6.01 -31.16
C TYR A 37 16.25 7.20 -30.69
N SER A 38 16.06 7.36 -29.37
CA SER A 38 15.36 8.53 -28.83
C SER A 38 16.11 9.84 -29.12
N GLU A 39 17.43 9.86 -29.01
CA GLU A 39 18.22 11.05 -29.35
C GLU A 39 18.21 11.34 -30.85
N TRP A 40 18.38 10.31 -31.67
CA TRP A 40 18.34 10.43 -33.13
C TRP A 40 17.00 10.92 -33.64
N ILE A 41 15.88 10.42 -33.09
CA ILE A 41 14.55 10.91 -33.42
C ILE A 41 14.44 12.41 -33.11
N ASN A 42 14.87 12.85 -31.93
CA ASN A 42 14.79 14.26 -31.56
C ASN A 42 15.67 15.14 -32.47
N ALA A 43 16.91 14.72 -32.73
CA ALA A 43 17.83 15.45 -33.59
C ALA A 43 17.33 15.51 -35.05
N TYR A 44 16.81 14.40 -35.58
CA TYR A 44 16.27 14.35 -36.94
C TYR A 44 15.01 15.21 -37.06
N ARG A 45 14.08 15.13 -36.10
CA ARG A 45 12.89 16.00 -36.05
C ARG A 45 13.29 17.47 -36.12
N ILE A 46 14.24 17.89 -35.29
CA ILE A 46 14.76 19.27 -35.28
C ILE A 46 15.34 19.64 -36.66
N SER A 47 16.11 18.75 -37.28
CA SER A 47 16.68 18.99 -38.62
C SER A 47 15.63 19.12 -39.73
N ARG A 48 14.44 18.54 -39.55
CA ARG A 48 13.35 18.55 -40.52
C ARG A 48 12.31 19.65 -40.31
N LEU A 49 12.29 20.31 -39.15
CA LEU A 49 11.28 21.34 -38.77
C LEU A 49 11.09 22.45 -39.81
N ALA A 50 12.12 22.79 -40.59
CA ALA A 50 12.04 23.83 -41.61
C ALA A 50 11.28 23.39 -42.88
N HIS A 51 11.05 22.09 -43.08
CA HIS A 51 10.54 21.54 -44.34
C HIS A 51 9.26 20.71 -44.18
N ILE A 52 9.12 19.97 -43.08
CA ILE A 52 8.01 19.05 -42.85
C ILE A 52 7.70 18.94 -41.34
N ASP A 53 6.42 18.85 -40.97
CA ASP A 53 6.02 18.51 -39.60
C ASP A 53 5.92 16.98 -39.49
N ILE A 54 6.95 16.39 -38.87
CA ILE A 54 7.11 14.93 -38.77
C ILE A 54 6.83 14.41 -37.36
N ASP A 55 5.80 13.58 -37.22
CA ASP A 55 5.50 12.85 -35.98
C ASP A 55 6.27 11.53 -35.98
N MET A 56 7.38 11.50 -35.25
CA MET A 56 8.21 10.31 -35.10
C MET A 56 8.10 9.74 -33.69
N ARG A 57 7.87 8.43 -33.59
CA ARG A 57 7.80 7.71 -32.31
C ARG A 57 8.48 6.35 -32.42
N TYR A 58 9.09 5.93 -31.32
CA TYR A 58 9.65 4.59 -31.18
C TYR A 58 9.20 3.98 -29.85
N GLU A 59 8.44 2.88 -29.89
CA GLU A 59 7.98 2.18 -28.70
C GLU A 59 8.95 1.06 -28.31
N VAL A 60 9.44 1.09 -27.07
CA VAL A 60 10.38 0.09 -26.55
C VAL A 60 9.61 -1.12 -26.03
N VAL A 61 9.59 -2.20 -26.82
CA VAL A 61 8.77 -3.39 -26.57
C VAL A 61 9.55 -4.70 -26.59
N GLY A 62 10.84 -4.65 -26.95
CA GLY A 62 11.68 -5.83 -27.18
C GLY A 62 11.73 -6.22 -28.66
N SER A 63 12.81 -6.87 -29.08
CA SER A 63 13.03 -7.22 -30.49
C SER A 63 11.98 -8.19 -31.03
N GLY A 64 11.59 -9.19 -30.23
CA GLY A 64 10.58 -10.17 -30.66
C GLY A 64 9.19 -9.56 -30.86
N GLU A 65 8.75 -8.70 -29.95
CA GLU A 65 7.48 -7.97 -30.10
C GLU A 65 7.53 -6.97 -31.27
N GLY A 66 8.67 -6.28 -31.46
CA GLY A 66 8.89 -5.43 -32.63
C GLY A 66 8.74 -6.20 -33.95
N LYS A 67 9.37 -7.38 -34.05
CA LYS A 67 9.22 -8.30 -35.20
C LYS A 67 7.77 -8.68 -35.43
N LYS A 68 7.03 -9.05 -34.38
CA LYS A 68 5.60 -9.40 -34.49
C LYS A 68 4.76 -8.23 -35.01
N ARG A 69 5.03 -7.01 -34.57
CA ARG A 69 4.29 -5.81 -35.01
C ARG A 69 4.53 -5.47 -36.48
N VAL A 70 5.77 -5.58 -36.98
CA VAL A 70 6.08 -5.35 -38.40
C VAL A 70 5.66 -6.54 -39.30
N MET A 71 5.58 -7.75 -38.77
CA MET A 71 5.06 -8.92 -39.50
C MET A 71 3.52 -9.03 -39.42
N GLY A 72 2.89 -8.23 -38.57
CA GLY A 72 1.45 -8.21 -38.35
C GLY A 72 0.68 -7.67 -39.55
N LYS A 73 -0.58 -8.11 -39.69
CA LYS A 73 -1.49 -7.57 -40.72
C LYS A 73 -1.84 -6.12 -40.37
N GLY A 74 -1.70 -5.21 -41.34
CA GLY A 74 -2.19 -3.83 -41.23
C GLY A 74 -1.15 -2.73 -40.98
N LEU A 75 0.16 -2.99 -41.18
CA LEU A 75 1.22 -1.99 -41.04
C LEU A 75 1.16 -1.22 -39.71
N ALA A 76 1.02 -1.94 -38.59
CA ALA A 76 0.90 -1.33 -37.26
C ALA A 76 2.10 -0.41 -36.90
N VAL A 77 3.26 -0.66 -37.52
CA VAL A 77 4.46 0.16 -37.48
C VAL A 77 5.09 0.25 -38.87
N HIS A 78 5.83 1.31 -39.14
CA HIS A 78 6.53 1.54 -40.42
C HIS A 78 7.88 0.82 -40.47
N TYR A 79 8.51 0.60 -39.32
CA TYR A 79 9.74 -0.16 -39.17
C TYR A 79 9.81 -0.80 -37.78
N ALA A 80 10.61 -1.84 -37.60
CA ALA A 80 10.88 -2.42 -36.28
C ALA A 80 12.36 -2.42 -35.93
N GLY A 81 12.71 -2.10 -34.69
CA GLY A 81 14.08 -2.24 -34.18
C GLY A 81 14.32 -3.65 -33.63
N SER A 82 15.43 -4.29 -34.01
CA SER A 82 15.77 -5.64 -33.56
C SER A 82 17.27 -5.82 -33.38
N ASP A 83 17.71 -6.48 -32.31
CA ASP A 83 19.10 -6.92 -32.13
C ASP A 83 19.30 -8.38 -32.58
N ALA A 84 18.22 -9.00 -33.07
CA ALA A 84 18.20 -10.34 -33.61
C ALA A 84 17.85 -10.29 -35.10
N MET A 85 18.56 -11.08 -35.90
CA MET A 85 18.23 -11.26 -37.30
C MET A 85 16.85 -11.94 -37.46
N LEU A 86 16.28 -11.77 -38.64
CA LEU A 86 15.17 -12.61 -39.09
C LEU A 86 15.67 -14.05 -39.24
N THR A 87 14.90 -14.98 -38.70
CA THR A 87 15.13 -16.41 -38.94
C THR A 87 14.85 -16.74 -40.40
N GLU A 88 15.43 -17.84 -40.91
CA GLU A 88 15.19 -18.28 -42.28
C GLU A 88 13.69 -18.47 -42.59
N THR A 89 12.94 -18.96 -41.60
CA THR A 89 11.49 -19.13 -41.70
C THR A 89 10.74 -17.80 -41.72
N GLU A 90 11.11 -16.84 -40.87
CA GLU A 90 10.55 -15.48 -40.91
C GLU A 90 10.85 -14.79 -42.25
N GLN A 91 12.08 -14.90 -42.76
CA GLN A 91 12.50 -14.31 -44.02
C GLN A 91 11.78 -14.93 -45.23
N ALA A 92 11.53 -16.25 -45.19
CA ALA A 92 10.78 -16.96 -46.22
C ALA A 92 9.28 -16.61 -46.19
N ASN A 93 8.70 -16.45 -45.01
CA ASN A 93 7.27 -16.11 -44.85
C ASN A 93 6.96 -14.64 -45.15
N TYR A 94 7.92 -13.74 -44.93
CA TYR A 94 7.77 -12.30 -45.11
C TYR A 94 8.81 -11.75 -46.09
N THR A 95 8.66 -12.14 -47.37
CA THR A 95 9.63 -11.82 -48.44
C THR A 95 9.78 -10.33 -48.73
N ASP A 96 8.85 -9.48 -48.28
CA ASP A 96 8.92 -8.02 -48.43
C ASP A 96 9.79 -7.35 -47.36
N LEU A 97 10.15 -8.04 -46.28
CA LEU A 97 10.95 -7.46 -45.20
C LEU A 97 12.45 -7.60 -45.47
N ARG A 98 13.22 -6.54 -45.18
CA ARG A 98 14.69 -6.56 -45.21
C ARG A 98 15.28 -5.98 -43.93
N LEU A 99 16.46 -6.48 -43.57
CA LEU A 99 17.27 -5.98 -42.46
C LEU A 99 18.18 -4.87 -42.94
N VAL A 100 18.19 -3.77 -42.21
CA VAL A 100 19.09 -2.63 -42.38
C VAL A 100 19.87 -2.47 -41.09
N GLN A 101 21.19 -2.70 -41.10
CA GLN A 101 22.02 -2.41 -39.93
C GLN A 101 21.94 -0.92 -39.60
N THR A 102 21.91 -0.57 -38.32
CA THR A 102 21.85 0.83 -37.87
C THR A 102 23.10 1.26 -37.11
N LEU A 103 23.54 0.45 -36.14
CA LEU A 103 24.72 0.68 -35.31
C LEU A 103 25.17 -0.62 -34.64
N ALA A 104 26.36 -0.65 -34.04
CA ALA A 104 26.86 -1.79 -33.27
C ALA A 104 27.07 -1.45 -31.79
N GLY A 105 26.98 -2.44 -30.92
CA GLY A 105 27.23 -2.29 -29.49
C GLY A 105 27.61 -3.60 -28.81
N ALA A 106 27.85 -3.54 -27.51
CA ALA A 106 28.24 -4.69 -26.70
C ALA A 106 27.17 -5.04 -25.65
N VAL A 107 26.90 -6.35 -25.50
CA VAL A 107 26.23 -6.93 -24.34
C VAL A 107 27.28 -7.31 -23.31
N VAL A 108 27.19 -6.83 -22.08
CA VAL A 108 28.15 -7.07 -21.00
C VAL A 108 27.55 -7.93 -19.90
N LEU A 109 28.40 -8.64 -19.16
CA LEU A 109 27.99 -9.41 -17.99
C LEU A 109 28.06 -8.55 -16.74
N VAL A 110 26.91 -8.28 -16.16
CA VAL A 110 26.78 -7.57 -14.88
C VAL A 110 26.77 -8.59 -13.77
N PHE A 111 27.48 -8.33 -12.68
CA PHE A 111 27.58 -9.24 -11.55
C PHE A 111 27.48 -8.48 -10.24
N ASN A 112 27.07 -9.19 -9.19
CA ASN A 112 27.06 -8.71 -7.81
C ASN A 112 27.78 -9.72 -6.94
N VAL A 113 29.06 -9.50 -6.71
CA VAL A 113 29.87 -10.29 -5.78
C VAL A 113 30.51 -9.31 -4.82
N PRO A 114 30.13 -9.32 -3.52
CA PRO A 114 30.70 -8.42 -2.52
C PRO A 114 32.24 -8.40 -2.56
N ASP A 115 32.79 -7.21 -2.41
CA ASP A 115 34.24 -6.93 -2.42
C ASP A 115 35.00 -7.26 -3.73
N VAL A 116 34.30 -7.65 -4.80
CA VAL A 116 34.90 -7.89 -6.13
C VAL A 116 34.51 -6.76 -7.09
N SER A 117 35.47 -5.90 -7.43
CA SER A 117 35.27 -4.80 -8.37
C SER A 117 35.67 -5.12 -9.80
N LYS A 118 36.60 -6.07 -9.99
CA LYS A 118 37.08 -6.53 -11.29
C LYS A 118 36.93 -8.04 -11.36
N LEU A 119 36.28 -8.53 -12.41
CA LEU A 119 36.07 -9.96 -12.64
C LEU A 119 36.38 -10.26 -14.10
N VAL A 120 37.13 -11.33 -14.36
CA VAL A 120 37.43 -11.85 -15.70
C VAL A 120 36.71 -13.18 -15.90
N LEU A 121 35.97 -13.31 -16.98
CA LEU A 121 35.31 -14.56 -17.38
C LEU A 121 35.66 -14.90 -18.82
N ASN A 122 35.32 -16.10 -19.28
CA ASN A 122 35.34 -16.47 -20.68
C ASN A 122 34.02 -17.15 -21.06
N LEU A 123 33.73 -17.30 -22.35
CA LEU A 123 32.42 -17.82 -22.78
C LEU A 123 32.19 -19.28 -22.34
N ASP A 124 33.24 -20.09 -22.17
CA ASP A 124 33.12 -21.45 -21.66
C ASP A 124 32.65 -21.47 -20.20
N VAL A 125 33.27 -20.65 -19.33
CA VAL A 125 32.87 -20.49 -17.93
C VAL A 125 31.44 -19.98 -17.84
N VAL A 126 31.08 -18.98 -18.65
CA VAL A 126 29.73 -18.42 -18.65
C VAL A 126 28.71 -19.46 -19.12
N THR A 127 29.06 -20.27 -20.12
CA THR A 127 28.21 -21.39 -20.55
C THR A 127 28.02 -22.39 -19.43
N GLY A 128 29.10 -22.73 -18.71
CA GLY A 128 29.08 -23.62 -17.55
C GLY A 128 28.20 -23.12 -16.40
N ILE A 129 28.15 -21.81 -16.19
CA ILE A 129 27.26 -21.19 -15.20
C ILE A 129 25.79 -21.36 -15.59
N TYR A 130 25.44 -21.08 -16.85
CA TYR A 130 24.04 -21.10 -17.30
C TYR A 130 23.51 -22.51 -17.64
N ASN A 131 24.37 -23.49 -17.88
CA ASN A 131 23.99 -24.89 -18.01
C ASN A 131 24.06 -25.68 -16.68
N GLY A 132 24.66 -25.10 -15.64
CA GLY A 132 24.73 -25.65 -14.29
C GLY A 132 25.94 -26.52 -13.97
N THR A 133 26.93 -26.64 -14.87
CA THR A 133 28.19 -27.34 -14.56
C THR A 133 29.11 -26.55 -13.64
N ILE A 134 28.96 -25.22 -13.58
CA ILE A 134 29.68 -24.33 -12.67
C ILE A 134 28.65 -23.66 -11.74
N GLN A 135 28.66 -24.03 -10.46
CA GLN A 135 27.63 -23.59 -9.50
C GLN A 135 28.14 -22.66 -8.41
N THR A 136 29.46 -22.53 -8.21
CA THR A 136 30.06 -21.72 -7.14
C THR A 136 31.11 -20.75 -7.66
N TRP A 137 31.24 -19.59 -7.01
CA TRP A 137 32.19 -18.53 -7.42
C TRP A 137 33.66 -18.95 -7.27
N ASN A 138 33.99 -19.84 -6.32
CA ASN A 138 35.33 -20.39 -6.12
C ASN A 138 35.67 -21.57 -7.06
N HIS A 139 34.85 -21.86 -8.07
CA HIS A 139 35.12 -22.93 -9.02
C HIS A 139 36.50 -22.76 -9.70
N THR A 140 37.21 -23.87 -9.94
CA THR A 140 38.61 -23.87 -10.39
C THR A 140 38.82 -23.06 -11.68
N ASP A 141 37.86 -23.10 -12.60
CA ASP A 141 37.95 -22.34 -13.85
C ASP A 141 37.79 -20.82 -13.66
N ILE A 142 36.93 -20.38 -12.73
CA ILE A 142 36.78 -18.95 -12.43
C ILE A 142 38.02 -18.44 -11.69
N VAL A 143 38.54 -19.23 -10.73
CA VAL A 143 39.76 -18.91 -9.98
C VAL A 143 40.98 -18.83 -10.91
N ARG A 144 41.09 -19.73 -11.88
CA ARG A 144 42.19 -19.72 -12.87
C ARG A 144 42.22 -18.44 -13.71
N LEU A 145 41.06 -17.86 -14.04
CA LEU A 145 40.97 -16.58 -14.74
C LEU A 145 41.23 -15.37 -13.82
N ASN A 146 41.10 -15.55 -12.50
CA ASN A 146 41.18 -14.47 -11.51
C ASN A 146 42.16 -14.80 -10.36
N PRO A 147 43.45 -15.10 -10.62
CA PRO A 147 44.38 -15.55 -9.59
C PRO A 147 44.70 -14.49 -8.51
N GLN A 148 44.42 -13.22 -8.79
CA GLN A 148 44.69 -12.09 -7.90
C GLN A 148 43.50 -11.71 -7.00
N ILE A 149 42.36 -12.39 -7.14
CA ILE A 149 41.12 -12.05 -6.43
C ILE A 149 40.68 -13.25 -5.61
N LYS A 150 40.35 -13.02 -4.35
CA LYS A 150 39.79 -14.06 -3.48
C LYS A 150 38.28 -14.18 -3.75
N LEU A 151 37.89 -15.22 -4.47
CA LEU A 151 36.49 -15.49 -4.78
C LEU A 151 35.80 -16.24 -3.63
N PRO A 152 34.54 -15.91 -3.30
CA PRO A 152 33.82 -16.52 -2.19
C PRO A 152 33.38 -17.96 -2.51
N ASP A 153 33.27 -18.78 -1.46
CA ASP A 153 32.61 -20.09 -1.54
C ASP A 153 31.09 -19.90 -1.44
N ALA A 154 30.51 -19.30 -2.47
CA ALA A 154 29.09 -18.98 -2.56
C ALA A 154 28.50 -19.50 -3.87
N ASN A 155 27.25 -19.95 -3.79
CA ASN A 155 26.50 -20.38 -4.96
C ASN A 155 26.25 -19.19 -5.90
N ILE A 156 26.47 -19.43 -7.19
CA ILE A 156 26.17 -18.48 -8.25
C ILE A 156 24.66 -18.49 -8.47
N VAL A 157 24.08 -17.30 -8.59
CA VAL A 157 22.66 -17.12 -8.96
C VAL A 157 22.58 -16.55 -10.38
N PRO A 158 22.40 -17.40 -11.41
CA PRO A 158 22.21 -16.92 -12.78
C PRO A 158 20.83 -16.30 -12.92
N ILE A 159 20.79 -15.08 -13.43
CA ILE A 159 19.58 -14.33 -13.73
C ILE A 159 19.49 -14.19 -15.25
N ALA A 160 18.29 -14.37 -15.78
CA ALA A 160 18.00 -14.15 -17.19
C ALA A 160 16.85 -13.16 -17.37
N ARG A 161 16.59 -12.77 -18.62
CA ARG A 161 15.44 -11.95 -18.96
C ARG A 161 14.19 -12.81 -19.15
N ALA A 162 13.02 -12.27 -18.80
CA ALA A 162 11.73 -12.93 -18.97
C ALA A 162 11.12 -12.68 -20.37
N ASP A 163 11.36 -11.50 -20.94
CA ASP A 163 10.80 -11.09 -22.23
C ASP A 163 11.57 -11.67 -23.43
N ASP A 164 10.94 -11.60 -24.61
CA ASP A 164 11.53 -11.98 -25.88
C ASP A 164 12.54 -10.90 -26.34
N SER A 165 13.80 -11.10 -25.98
CA SER A 165 14.85 -10.07 -26.00
C SER A 165 15.96 -10.37 -27.02
N GLY A 166 16.32 -9.36 -27.81
CA GLY A 166 17.49 -9.40 -28.69
C GLY A 166 18.81 -9.59 -27.92
N SER A 167 18.97 -8.96 -26.75
CA SER A 167 20.16 -9.18 -25.92
C SER A 167 20.27 -10.64 -25.43
N THR A 168 19.14 -11.30 -25.16
CA THR A 168 19.12 -12.75 -24.86
C THR A 168 19.57 -13.56 -26.07
N ARG A 169 19.14 -13.19 -27.29
CA ARG A 169 19.59 -13.83 -28.53
C ARG A 169 21.09 -13.73 -28.73
N VAL A 170 21.65 -12.52 -28.54
CA VAL A 170 23.10 -12.27 -28.66
C VAL A 170 23.87 -13.11 -27.64
N PHE A 171 23.39 -13.11 -26.40
CA PHE A 171 23.99 -13.89 -25.32
C PHE A 171 23.98 -15.40 -25.64
N THR A 172 22.83 -15.98 -25.97
CA THR A 172 22.70 -17.41 -26.27
C THR A 172 23.40 -17.81 -27.58
N SER A 173 23.55 -16.88 -28.52
CA SER A 173 24.35 -17.08 -29.74
C SER A 173 25.83 -17.21 -29.42
N ALA A 174 26.35 -16.39 -28.50
CA ALA A 174 27.72 -16.49 -28.05
C ALA A 174 27.98 -17.82 -27.31
N LEU A 175 27.09 -18.25 -26.41
CA LEU A 175 27.21 -19.55 -25.74
C LEU A 175 27.15 -20.71 -26.75
N SER A 176 26.23 -20.61 -27.72
CA SER A 176 26.13 -21.56 -28.83
C SER A 176 27.37 -21.57 -29.70
N SER A 177 28.14 -20.48 -29.80
CA SER A 177 29.33 -20.43 -30.65
C SER A 177 30.49 -21.26 -30.10
N VAL A 178 30.65 -21.30 -28.77
CA VAL A 178 31.77 -21.99 -28.10
C VAL A 178 31.41 -23.40 -27.61
N SER A 179 30.14 -23.69 -27.34
CA SER A 179 29.73 -24.98 -26.78
C SER A 179 28.83 -25.77 -27.74
N PRO A 180 29.33 -26.89 -28.32
CA PRO A 180 28.52 -27.81 -29.12
C PRO A 180 27.35 -28.41 -28.31
N GLU A 181 27.57 -28.70 -27.02
CA GLU A 181 26.53 -29.25 -26.14
C GLU A 181 25.41 -28.25 -25.90
N TRP A 182 25.74 -26.97 -25.65
CA TRP A 182 24.74 -25.90 -25.55
C TRP A 182 23.95 -25.77 -26.84
N ARG A 183 24.66 -25.74 -27.98
CA ARG A 183 24.04 -25.58 -29.31
C ARG A 183 23.04 -26.71 -29.60
N LYS A 184 23.37 -27.94 -29.20
CA LYS A 184 22.51 -29.12 -29.38
C LYS A 184 21.29 -29.12 -28.45
N HIS A 185 21.47 -28.76 -27.17
CA HIS A 185 20.41 -28.86 -26.15
C HIS A 185 19.49 -27.63 -26.10
N TYR A 186 20.03 -26.43 -26.27
CA TYR A 186 19.31 -25.17 -26.13
C TYR A 186 19.30 -24.35 -27.42
N GLY A 187 20.42 -24.34 -28.15
CA GLY A 187 20.57 -23.53 -29.34
C GLY A 187 20.57 -22.02 -29.05
N THR A 188 20.15 -21.24 -30.04
CA THR A 188 20.10 -19.78 -29.98
C THR A 188 18.63 -19.31 -29.97
N PHE A 189 18.24 -18.61 -28.92
CA PHE A 189 16.84 -18.23 -28.67
C PHE A 189 16.74 -16.84 -28.02
N SER A 190 15.57 -16.23 -28.08
CA SER A 190 15.31 -14.89 -27.52
C SER A 190 14.39 -14.94 -26.29
N GLU A 191 13.60 -16.01 -26.20
CA GLU A 191 12.50 -16.17 -25.25
C GLU A 191 12.99 -16.52 -23.85
N GLY A 192 12.52 -15.75 -22.87
CA GLY A 192 12.88 -15.92 -21.48
C GLY A 192 11.96 -16.88 -20.72
N TYR A 193 10.86 -16.33 -20.22
CA TYR A 193 9.94 -16.98 -19.29
C TYR A 193 8.52 -16.98 -19.84
N ASN A 194 7.88 -18.14 -19.82
CA ASN A 194 6.49 -18.30 -20.24
C ASN A 194 5.57 -18.06 -19.04
N SER A 195 4.86 -16.93 -19.04
CA SER A 195 3.93 -16.56 -17.98
C SER A 195 2.70 -17.48 -17.91
N VAL A 196 2.34 -18.16 -19.01
CA VAL A 196 1.20 -19.06 -19.08
C VAL A 196 1.55 -20.41 -18.44
N THR A 197 2.67 -21.01 -18.82
CA THR A 197 3.12 -22.29 -18.26
C THR A 197 3.86 -22.14 -16.93
N LYS A 198 4.18 -20.90 -16.52
CA LYS A 198 5.00 -20.57 -15.34
C LYS A 198 6.35 -21.30 -15.32
N ALA A 199 6.98 -21.38 -16.49
CA ALA A 199 8.27 -22.02 -16.67
C ALA A 199 9.11 -21.27 -17.73
N PRO A 200 10.44 -21.35 -17.69
CA PRO A 200 11.26 -20.87 -18.80
C PRO A 200 10.92 -21.60 -20.11
N PHE A 201 11.09 -20.90 -21.25
CA PHE A 201 10.89 -21.53 -22.57
C PHE A 201 11.99 -22.55 -22.86
N TYR A 202 13.25 -22.10 -22.82
CA TYR A 202 14.41 -22.92 -23.14
C TYR A 202 15.43 -22.99 -22.01
N TRP A 203 15.48 -22.01 -21.10
CA TRP A 203 16.40 -22.04 -19.98
C TRP A 203 16.18 -23.25 -19.08
N ASN A 204 17.27 -23.81 -18.54
CA ASN A 204 17.19 -24.88 -17.55
C ASN A 204 16.56 -24.34 -16.26
N SER A 205 15.34 -24.78 -15.95
CA SER A 205 14.57 -24.34 -14.77
C SER A 205 15.20 -24.71 -13.43
N SER A 206 16.13 -25.67 -13.40
CA SER A 206 16.88 -26.01 -12.20
C SER A 206 18.04 -25.04 -11.92
N VAL A 207 18.52 -24.34 -12.95
CA VAL A 207 19.68 -23.45 -12.90
C VAL A 207 19.24 -21.98 -12.85
N VAL A 208 18.44 -21.54 -13.82
CA VAL A 208 17.94 -20.17 -13.91
C VAL A 208 16.57 -20.08 -13.24
N LYS A 209 16.53 -19.55 -12.02
CA LYS A 209 15.30 -19.45 -11.21
C LYS A 209 14.72 -18.04 -11.16
N GLN A 210 15.51 -17.03 -11.51
CA GLN A 210 15.10 -15.63 -11.45
C GLN A 210 15.08 -15.01 -12.84
N PHE A 211 13.99 -14.30 -13.14
CA PHE A 211 13.77 -13.67 -14.44
C PHE A 211 13.37 -12.21 -14.29
N GLY A 212 14.20 -11.30 -14.78
CA GLY A 212 13.86 -9.88 -14.87
C GLY A 212 13.02 -9.61 -16.10
N ARG A 213 11.90 -8.88 -15.97
CA ARG A 213 10.98 -8.64 -17.11
C ARG A 213 11.62 -7.91 -18.28
N THR A 214 12.62 -7.06 -18.02
CA THR A 214 13.35 -6.25 -19.00
C THR A 214 14.84 -6.22 -18.64
N THR A 215 15.69 -5.53 -19.42
CA THR A 215 17.12 -5.36 -19.05
C THR A 215 17.24 -4.73 -17.67
N VAL A 216 16.56 -3.59 -17.45
CA VAL A 216 16.55 -2.87 -16.17
C VAL A 216 16.08 -3.78 -15.04
N GLY A 217 15.06 -4.60 -15.28
CA GLY A 217 14.57 -5.57 -14.31
C GLY A 217 15.61 -6.63 -13.96
N ALA A 218 16.31 -7.19 -14.95
CA ALA A 218 17.34 -8.19 -14.74
C ALA A 218 18.56 -7.61 -14.01
N VAL A 219 18.99 -6.40 -14.38
CA VAL A 219 20.06 -5.66 -13.68
C VAL A 219 19.66 -5.30 -12.26
N GLY A 220 18.42 -4.84 -12.05
CA GLY A 220 17.89 -4.54 -10.72
C GLY A 220 17.91 -5.76 -9.80
N LEU A 221 17.56 -6.94 -10.32
CA LEU A 221 17.67 -8.19 -9.57
C LEU A 221 19.13 -8.55 -9.24
N VAL A 222 20.08 -8.29 -10.15
CA VAL A 222 21.50 -8.49 -9.87
C VAL A 222 21.95 -7.60 -8.72
N LEU A 223 21.61 -6.31 -8.76
CA LEU A 223 21.98 -5.36 -7.71
C LEU A 223 21.34 -5.67 -6.35
N SER A 224 20.15 -6.29 -6.32
CA SER A 224 19.48 -6.67 -5.06
C SER A 224 19.77 -8.09 -4.59
N THR A 225 20.47 -8.91 -5.40
CA THR A 225 20.77 -10.32 -5.08
C THR A 225 22.27 -10.53 -5.05
N GLU A 226 22.84 -10.77 -3.87
CA GLU A 226 24.25 -11.11 -3.75
C GLU A 226 24.58 -12.41 -4.50
N PHE A 227 25.83 -12.51 -4.95
CA PHE A 227 26.39 -13.66 -5.68
C PHE A 227 25.68 -13.97 -7.01
N SER A 228 25.10 -12.97 -7.65
CA SER A 228 24.34 -13.12 -8.89
C SER A 228 25.06 -12.55 -10.11
N LEU A 229 24.63 -12.99 -11.30
CA LEU A 229 25.03 -12.37 -12.57
C LEU A 229 23.88 -12.35 -13.58
N SER A 230 23.97 -11.42 -14.52
CA SER A 230 23.09 -11.32 -15.69
C SER A 230 23.84 -10.65 -16.83
N TYR A 231 23.15 -10.43 -17.95
CA TYR A 231 23.66 -9.72 -19.11
C TYR A 231 22.84 -8.44 -19.38
N SER A 232 23.54 -7.37 -19.76
CA SER A 232 22.97 -6.03 -20.01
C SER A 232 23.68 -5.32 -21.17
N SER A 233 23.21 -4.18 -21.64
CA SER A 233 23.94 -3.38 -22.63
C SER A 233 25.05 -2.55 -21.98
N LEU A 234 26.15 -2.32 -22.71
CA LEU A 234 27.22 -1.43 -22.25
C LEU A 234 26.72 0.00 -21.96
N SER A 235 25.77 0.49 -22.75
CA SER A 235 25.16 1.81 -22.57
C SER A 235 24.42 1.96 -21.24
N GLU A 236 23.69 0.90 -20.84
CA GLU A 236 22.91 0.88 -19.61
C GLU A 236 23.82 0.78 -18.38
N VAL A 237 24.85 -0.08 -18.48
CA VAL A 237 25.88 -0.22 -17.44
C VAL A 237 26.66 1.08 -17.23
N LYS A 238 27.02 1.79 -18.32
CA LYS A 238 27.64 3.13 -18.24
C LYS A 238 26.71 4.15 -17.59
N SER A 239 25.44 4.17 -17.98
CA SER A 239 24.45 5.11 -17.46
C SER A 239 24.24 4.98 -15.95
N PHE A 240 24.31 3.76 -15.43
CA PHE A 240 24.12 3.47 -14.00
C PHE A 240 25.43 3.26 -13.22
N SER A 241 26.60 3.44 -13.85
CA SER A 241 27.92 3.20 -13.24
C SER A 241 28.04 1.83 -12.56
N ILE A 242 27.53 0.79 -13.23
CA ILE A 242 27.53 -0.58 -12.71
C ILE A 242 28.82 -1.29 -13.12
N ASN A 243 29.35 -2.16 -12.26
CA ASN A 243 30.49 -3.01 -12.61
C ASN A 243 30.06 -4.14 -13.57
N HIS A 244 30.88 -4.41 -14.57
CA HIS A 244 30.71 -5.54 -15.49
C HIS A 244 32.01 -6.32 -15.68
N ALA A 245 31.88 -7.61 -16.01
CA ALA A 245 33.01 -8.50 -16.17
C ALA A 245 33.76 -8.22 -17.48
N TRP A 246 35.07 -8.39 -17.44
CA TRP A 246 35.92 -8.43 -18.64
C TRP A 246 35.87 -9.84 -19.21
N LEU A 247 35.97 -9.97 -20.53
CA LEU A 247 35.89 -11.27 -21.18
C LEU A 247 37.20 -11.64 -21.85
N GLN A 248 37.63 -12.89 -21.68
CA GLN A 248 38.65 -13.49 -22.53
C GLN A 248 38.02 -13.83 -23.89
N ASN A 249 38.60 -13.33 -24.97
CA ASN A 249 38.13 -13.60 -26.33
C ASN A 249 38.67 -14.92 -26.89
N SER A 250 38.27 -15.23 -28.13
CA SER A 250 38.66 -16.46 -28.84
C SER A 250 40.18 -16.61 -29.05
N GLN A 251 40.94 -15.52 -29.01
CA GLN A 251 42.40 -15.50 -29.08
C GLN A 251 43.09 -15.63 -27.71
N GLY A 252 42.31 -15.72 -26.62
CA GLY A 252 42.84 -15.80 -25.26
C GLY A 252 43.17 -14.44 -24.63
N ASN A 253 42.89 -13.33 -25.31
CA ASN A 253 43.15 -11.98 -24.80
C ASN A 253 42.01 -11.51 -23.88
N ILE A 254 42.35 -10.84 -22.77
CA ILE A 254 41.37 -10.26 -21.85
C ILE A 254 40.95 -8.89 -22.39
N VAL A 255 39.67 -8.75 -22.75
CA VAL A 255 39.09 -7.58 -23.39
C VAL A 255 37.97 -7.00 -22.53
N ASN A 256 38.02 -5.69 -22.30
CA ASN A 256 36.91 -4.94 -21.71
C ASN A 256 35.99 -4.38 -22.80
N ALA A 257 34.69 -4.33 -22.54
CA ALA A 257 33.72 -3.75 -23.47
C ALA A 257 33.94 -2.23 -23.65
N SER A 258 34.24 -1.84 -24.88
CA SER A 258 34.42 -0.46 -25.31
C SER A 258 34.07 -0.29 -26.79
N ILE A 259 33.96 0.96 -27.24
CA ILE A 259 33.75 1.31 -28.65
C ILE A 259 34.84 0.68 -29.51
N GLN A 260 36.10 0.76 -29.09
CA GLN A 260 37.24 0.19 -29.82
C GLN A 260 37.16 -1.34 -29.92
N SER A 261 36.75 -2.02 -28.86
CA SER A 261 36.64 -3.48 -28.86
C SER A 261 35.46 -3.99 -29.73
N VAL A 262 34.41 -3.18 -29.88
CA VAL A 262 33.28 -3.46 -30.78
C VAL A 262 33.70 -3.16 -32.23
N GLN A 263 34.47 -2.10 -32.47
CA GLN A 263 35.04 -1.81 -33.79
C GLN A 263 35.94 -2.96 -34.27
N ASP A 264 36.82 -3.47 -33.41
CA ASP A 264 37.69 -4.63 -33.74
C ASP A 264 36.84 -5.87 -34.08
N ALA A 265 35.70 -6.06 -33.39
CA ALA A 265 34.78 -7.14 -33.69
C ALA A 265 34.11 -6.98 -35.06
N ILE A 266 33.76 -5.76 -35.47
CA ILE A 266 33.21 -5.44 -36.80
C ILE A 266 34.24 -5.71 -37.89
N VAL A 267 35.45 -5.18 -37.75
CA VAL A 267 36.54 -5.35 -38.73
C VAL A 267 36.87 -6.83 -38.90
N SER A 268 36.92 -7.58 -37.79
CA SER A 268 37.24 -9.01 -37.79
C SER A 268 36.11 -9.90 -38.33
N ALA A 269 34.91 -9.36 -38.51
CA ALA A 269 33.78 -10.09 -39.09
C ALA A 269 33.84 -10.16 -40.62
N ASP A 270 34.67 -9.33 -41.26
CA ASP A 270 34.91 -9.33 -42.72
C ASP A 270 33.62 -9.36 -43.56
N GLY A 271 32.69 -8.45 -43.26
CA GLY A 271 31.41 -8.34 -43.99
C GLY A 271 30.33 -9.34 -43.58
N ASN A 272 30.59 -10.21 -42.60
CA ASN A 272 29.56 -11.08 -42.03
C ASN A 272 28.52 -10.25 -41.24
N LEU A 273 27.25 -10.64 -41.33
CA LEU A 273 26.15 -9.99 -40.62
C LEU A 273 26.26 -10.21 -39.10
N SER A 274 26.87 -11.30 -38.64
CA SER A 274 27.09 -11.56 -37.21
C SER A 274 28.50 -11.17 -36.80
N ILE A 275 28.61 -10.40 -35.72
CA ILE A 275 29.88 -9.97 -35.12
C ILE A 275 30.09 -10.55 -33.70
N VAL A 276 29.32 -11.60 -33.37
CA VAL A 276 29.42 -12.32 -32.11
C VAL A 276 30.66 -13.22 -32.13
N ASN A 277 31.49 -13.12 -31.08
CA ASN A 277 32.67 -13.96 -30.85
C ASN A 277 33.62 -14.08 -32.06
N THR A 278 33.90 -12.96 -32.74
CA THR A 278 34.84 -12.90 -33.86
C THR A 278 36.29 -13.13 -33.41
N ASN A 279 37.19 -13.41 -34.35
CA ASN A 279 38.57 -13.83 -34.07
C ASN A 279 39.58 -12.67 -33.91
N GLY A 280 39.09 -11.44 -33.73
CA GLY A 280 39.91 -10.24 -33.58
C GLY A 280 40.73 -10.23 -32.30
N SER A 281 41.90 -9.58 -32.34
CA SER A 281 42.82 -9.55 -31.19
C SER A 281 42.25 -8.76 -30.01
N PHE A 282 41.45 -7.72 -30.27
CA PHE A 282 40.79 -6.88 -29.28
C PHE A 282 39.26 -6.97 -29.36
N ALA A 283 38.73 -7.91 -30.14
CA ALA A 283 37.31 -8.09 -30.35
C ALA A 283 36.61 -8.53 -29.06
N TYR A 284 35.59 -7.77 -28.64
CA TYR A 284 34.79 -8.15 -27.49
C TYR A 284 33.76 -9.24 -27.87
N PRO A 285 33.68 -10.38 -27.17
CA PRO A 285 32.95 -11.56 -27.65
C PRO A 285 31.42 -11.42 -27.75
N LEU A 286 30.82 -10.50 -26.99
CA LEU A 286 29.38 -10.27 -26.95
C LEU A 286 28.97 -9.00 -27.73
N SER A 287 29.70 -8.70 -28.81
CA SER A 287 29.38 -7.60 -29.74
C SER A 287 28.25 -8.00 -30.69
N THR A 288 27.39 -7.05 -31.06
CA THR A 288 26.31 -7.25 -32.04
C THR A 288 25.98 -5.98 -32.81
N PHE A 289 25.41 -6.13 -34.01
CA PHE A 289 24.65 -5.06 -34.67
C PHE A 289 23.21 -5.02 -34.13
N THR A 290 22.61 -3.83 -34.22
CA THR A 290 21.17 -3.64 -34.22
C THR A 290 20.70 -3.32 -35.63
N TYR A 291 19.45 -3.68 -35.91
CA TYR A 291 18.83 -3.60 -37.22
C TYR A 291 17.50 -2.87 -37.16
N PHE A 292 17.18 -2.18 -38.24
CA PHE A 292 15.81 -1.92 -38.62
C PHE A 292 15.31 -2.99 -39.58
N ILE A 293 14.09 -3.44 -39.33
CA ILE A 293 13.33 -4.29 -40.25
C ILE A 293 12.35 -3.38 -40.96
N VAL A 294 12.49 -3.30 -42.28
CA VAL A 294 11.76 -2.36 -43.13
C VAL A 294 11.06 -3.10 -44.26
N TYR A 295 9.93 -2.53 -44.73
CA TYR A 295 9.20 -3.02 -45.90
C TYR A 295 9.85 -2.54 -47.19
N MET A 296 9.97 -3.39 -48.19
CA MET A 296 10.51 -3.01 -49.50
C MET A 296 9.45 -2.43 -50.43
N THR A 297 8.21 -2.91 -50.34
CA THR A 297 7.13 -2.56 -51.28
C THR A 297 5.77 -2.32 -50.63
N SER A 298 5.54 -2.79 -49.39
CA SER A 298 4.20 -2.76 -48.76
C SER A 298 3.76 -1.38 -48.25
N MET A 299 4.64 -0.39 -48.15
CA MET A 299 4.26 0.94 -47.66
C MET A 299 3.35 1.66 -48.67
N THR A 300 2.21 2.16 -48.19
CA THR A 300 1.20 2.83 -49.03
C THR A 300 1.23 4.36 -48.91
N ASP A 301 1.72 4.87 -47.79
CA ASP A 301 2.03 6.29 -47.60
C ASP A 301 3.46 6.57 -48.05
N CYS A 302 3.60 7.20 -49.22
CA CYS A 302 4.90 7.46 -49.81
C CYS A 302 5.65 8.61 -49.13
N ASP A 303 4.96 9.53 -48.44
CA ASP A 303 5.64 10.58 -47.68
C ASP A 303 6.34 9.98 -46.46
N SER A 304 5.67 9.08 -45.76
CA SER A 304 6.28 8.30 -44.68
C SER A 304 7.38 7.37 -45.19
N ALA A 305 7.24 6.75 -46.38
CA ALA A 305 8.31 5.94 -46.97
C ALA A 305 9.55 6.77 -47.32
N ILE A 306 9.37 7.96 -47.91
CA ILE A 306 10.46 8.90 -48.22
C ILE A 306 11.19 9.32 -46.95
N GLU A 307 10.44 9.72 -45.92
CA GLU A 307 11.06 10.14 -44.66
C GLU A 307 11.73 8.98 -43.92
N LEU A 308 11.24 7.73 -44.05
CA LEU A 308 11.92 6.56 -43.50
C LEU A 308 13.29 6.35 -44.16
N VAL A 309 13.34 6.34 -45.50
CA VAL A 309 14.58 6.18 -46.25
C VAL A 309 15.55 7.32 -45.94
N ARG A 310 15.04 8.55 -45.87
CA ARG A 310 15.83 9.74 -45.52
C ARG A 310 16.36 9.68 -44.10
N TYR A 311 15.53 9.26 -43.14
CA TYR A 311 15.95 9.09 -41.75
C TYR A 311 17.07 8.05 -41.65
N ILE A 312 16.93 6.88 -42.27
CA ILE A 312 17.96 5.84 -42.25
C ILE A 312 19.25 6.32 -42.92
N THR A 313 19.15 7.06 -44.03
CA THR A 313 20.31 7.67 -44.70
C THR A 313 20.97 8.73 -43.81
N TRP A 314 20.19 9.50 -43.05
CA TRP A 314 20.70 10.49 -42.11
C TRP A 314 21.47 9.84 -40.95
N LEU A 315 21.04 8.66 -40.47
CA LEU A 315 21.74 7.93 -39.40
C LEU A 315 23.22 7.64 -39.72
N SER A 316 23.52 7.41 -41.00
CA SER A 316 24.88 7.07 -41.45
C SER A 316 25.70 8.25 -41.96
N THR A 317 25.06 9.34 -42.35
CA THR A 317 25.72 10.51 -42.95
C THR A 317 25.87 11.69 -41.99
N SER A 318 25.09 11.72 -40.91
CA SER A 318 25.08 12.81 -39.94
C SER A 318 26.15 12.66 -38.87
N GLU A 319 27.01 13.69 -38.73
CA GLU A 319 27.98 13.79 -37.63
C GLU A 319 27.28 13.79 -36.26
N GLN A 320 26.13 14.46 -36.16
CA GLN A 320 25.35 14.50 -34.93
C GLN A 320 24.84 13.10 -34.52
N ALA A 321 24.47 12.27 -35.51
CA ALA A 321 24.06 10.90 -35.24
C ALA A 321 25.24 10.06 -34.71
N ALA A 322 26.42 10.20 -35.31
CA ALA A 322 27.64 9.53 -34.87
C ALA A 322 28.06 9.94 -33.44
N ILE A 323 28.08 11.25 -33.14
CA ILE A 323 28.44 11.76 -31.81
C ILE A 323 27.48 11.23 -30.72
N SER A 324 26.18 11.20 -30.99
CA SER A 324 25.19 10.65 -30.06
C SER A 324 25.38 9.15 -29.81
N ALA A 325 25.72 8.36 -30.83
CA ALA A 325 26.00 6.94 -30.68
C ALA A 325 27.26 6.70 -29.83
N ASP A 326 28.37 7.38 -30.15
CA ASP A 326 29.65 7.25 -29.45
C ASP A 326 29.52 7.62 -27.97
N ARG A 327 28.85 8.73 -27.67
CA ARG A 327 28.61 9.19 -26.29
C ARG A 327 27.88 8.14 -25.46
N LEU A 328 26.92 7.43 -26.07
CA LEU A 328 26.13 6.37 -25.44
C LEU A 328 26.84 5.00 -25.46
N GLY A 329 28.07 4.92 -26.00
CA GLY A 329 28.87 3.71 -26.01
C GLY A 329 28.53 2.72 -27.12
N PHE A 330 27.93 3.20 -28.20
CA PHE A 330 27.71 2.46 -29.43
C PHE A 330 28.69 2.90 -30.51
N VAL A 331 28.83 2.07 -31.54
CA VAL A 331 29.66 2.31 -32.72
C VAL A 331 28.73 2.65 -33.89
N ALA A 332 28.85 3.85 -34.43
CA ALA A 332 28.17 4.21 -35.68
C ALA A 332 28.74 3.41 -36.85
N LEU A 333 27.90 3.09 -37.84
CA LEU A 333 28.35 2.34 -39.00
C LEU A 333 29.34 3.15 -39.84
N GLU A 334 30.38 2.48 -40.33
CA GLU A 334 31.30 3.10 -41.27
C GLU A 334 30.56 3.45 -42.58
N LYS A 335 31.06 4.49 -43.25
CA LYS A 335 30.48 4.98 -44.51
C LYS A 335 30.38 3.88 -45.57
N GLN A 336 31.41 3.06 -45.71
CA GLN A 336 31.40 1.94 -46.68
C GLN A 336 30.25 0.94 -46.42
N THR A 337 30.02 0.58 -45.16
CA THR A 337 28.93 -0.33 -44.78
C THR A 337 27.57 0.32 -45.04
N SER A 338 27.47 1.61 -44.75
CA SER A 338 26.25 2.38 -44.97
C SER A 338 25.91 2.56 -46.45
N ASP A 339 26.92 2.78 -47.30
CA ASP A 339 26.77 2.88 -48.76
C ASP A 339 26.28 1.54 -49.35
N LEU A 340 26.83 0.41 -48.87
CA LEU A 340 26.36 -0.92 -49.26
C LEU A 340 24.89 -1.16 -48.87
N ILE A 341 24.48 -0.75 -47.67
CA ILE A 341 23.09 -0.83 -47.22
C ILE A 341 22.17 0.03 -48.10
N ALA A 342 22.60 1.25 -48.42
CA ALA A 342 21.85 2.13 -49.29
C ALA A 342 21.69 1.51 -50.69
N ASP A 343 22.75 0.97 -51.26
CA ASP A 343 22.75 0.37 -52.60
C ASP A 343 21.91 -0.91 -52.70
N HIS A 344 22.05 -1.81 -51.73
CA HIS A 344 21.39 -3.11 -51.78
C HIS A 344 19.96 -3.12 -51.20
N THR A 345 19.61 -2.14 -50.37
CA THR A 345 18.29 -2.10 -49.70
C THR A 345 17.53 -0.81 -50.01
N LEU A 346 18.04 0.35 -49.58
CA LEU A 346 17.25 1.59 -49.62
C LEU A 346 16.91 2.05 -51.04
N LYS A 347 17.86 1.92 -51.99
CA LYS A 347 17.65 2.27 -53.41
C LYS A 347 16.66 1.36 -54.11
N MET A 348 16.39 0.17 -53.57
CA MET A 348 15.46 -0.81 -54.15
C MET A 348 14.04 -0.69 -53.60
N MET A 349 13.81 0.17 -52.59
CA MET A 349 12.49 0.35 -51.99
C MET A 349 11.53 1.07 -52.96
N THR A 350 10.30 0.58 -53.03
CA THR A 350 9.24 1.16 -53.85
C THR A 350 7.98 1.45 -53.02
N CYS A 351 7.26 2.51 -53.38
CA CYS A 351 5.94 2.84 -52.81
C CYS A 351 4.99 3.11 -53.97
N LYS A 352 3.84 2.43 -54.01
CA LYS A 352 2.87 2.51 -55.12
C LYS A 352 3.52 2.33 -56.52
N GLY A 353 4.55 1.48 -56.60
CA GLY A 353 5.30 1.21 -57.84
C GLY A 353 6.33 2.28 -58.23
N GLN A 354 6.49 3.36 -57.46
CA GLN A 354 7.52 4.38 -57.67
C GLN A 354 8.72 4.11 -56.78
N ASN A 355 9.93 4.42 -57.27
CA ASN A 355 11.16 4.28 -56.49
C ASN A 355 11.25 5.35 -55.40
N VAL A 356 11.32 4.92 -54.13
CA VAL A 356 11.31 5.85 -52.97
C VAL A 356 12.57 6.71 -52.92
N TRP A 357 13.72 6.15 -53.32
CA TRP A 357 14.99 6.86 -53.33
C TRP A 357 15.00 8.03 -54.33
N GLU A 358 14.46 7.81 -55.54
CA GLU A 358 14.30 8.87 -56.53
C GLU A 358 13.34 9.97 -56.06
N LEU A 359 12.22 9.59 -55.44
CA LEU A 359 11.27 10.55 -54.86
C LEU A 359 11.91 11.37 -53.74
N MET A 360 12.73 10.74 -52.89
CA MET A 360 13.48 11.42 -51.84
C MET A 360 14.42 12.47 -52.43
N LEU A 361 15.21 12.12 -53.47
CA LEU A 361 16.14 13.04 -54.11
C LEU A 361 15.43 14.21 -54.80
N GLN A 362 14.30 13.97 -55.47
CA GLN A 362 13.46 15.03 -56.05
C GLN A 362 12.97 16.00 -54.97
N GLN A 363 12.55 15.48 -53.82
CA GLN A 363 12.11 16.32 -52.71
C GLN A 363 13.27 17.14 -52.10
N ILE A 364 14.48 16.56 -51.96
CA ILE A 364 15.66 17.31 -51.50
C ILE A 364 15.98 18.46 -52.48
N ALA A 365 15.93 18.20 -53.79
CA ALA A 365 16.19 19.22 -54.80
C ALA A 365 15.19 20.38 -54.74
N LEU A 366 13.90 20.07 -54.53
CA LEU A 366 12.84 21.07 -54.31
C LEU A 366 13.06 21.88 -53.02
N GLU A 367 13.41 21.20 -51.93
CA GLU A 367 13.70 21.85 -50.64
C GLU A 367 14.89 22.82 -50.75
N ASN A 368 15.96 22.43 -51.45
CA ASN A 368 17.12 23.31 -51.67
C ASN A 368 16.79 24.49 -52.59
N ALA A 369 15.96 24.29 -53.63
CA ALA A 369 15.53 25.37 -54.52
C ALA A 369 14.67 26.43 -53.81
N LEU A 370 13.89 26.03 -52.80
CA LEU A 370 13.11 26.96 -51.95
C LEU A 370 13.98 27.77 -51.00
N VAL A 371 15.16 27.28 -50.64
CA VAL A 371 16.13 27.99 -49.77
C VAL A 371 16.93 29.05 -50.54
N GLU A 372 17.12 28.88 -51.85
CA GLU A 372 17.79 29.88 -52.72
C GLU A 372 16.89 31.06 -53.14
N ASP A 373 15.59 31.02 -52.87
CA ASP A 373 14.70 32.15 -53.15
C ASP A 373 14.86 33.25 -52.08
N ASP A 374 15.44 34.38 -52.47
CA ASP A 374 15.78 35.54 -51.63
C ASP A 374 14.54 36.29 -51.07
N SER A 375 13.34 35.73 -51.26
CA SER A 375 12.06 36.24 -50.78
C SER A 375 12.02 36.36 -49.25
N TRP A 376 12.72 35.51 -48.49
CA TRP A 376 12.86 35.64 -47.03
C TRP A 376 13.50 36.96 -46.59
N LYS A 377 14.42 37.54 -47.38
CA LYS A 377 15.02 38.85 -47.06
C LYS A 377 13.95 39.95 -47.05
N THR A 378 12.97 39.87 -47.95
CA THR A 378 11.83 40.79 -48.01
C THR A 378 10.93 40.65 -46.77
N TYR A 379 10.66 39.42 -46.33
CA TYR A 379 9.93 39.17 -45.08
C TYR A 379 10.72 39.56 -43.83
N VAL A 380 12.05 39.49 -43.86
CA VAL A 380 12.92 40.00 -42.78
C VAL A 380 12.96 41.53 -42.76
N TYR A 381 12.99 42.22 -43.90
CA TYR A 381 12.86 43.68 -43.93
C TYR A 381 11.49 44.16 -43.40
N ILE A 382 10.42 43.43 -43.73
CA ILE A 382 9.08 43.68 -43.17
C ILE A 382 9.03 43.29 -41.68
N GLY A 383 9.65 42.18 -41.30
CA GLY A 383 9.72 41.68 -39.93
C GLY A 383 10.58 42.54 -39.00
N VAL A 384 11.62 43.18 -39.51
CA VAL A 384 12.46 44.14 -38.78
C VAL A 384 11.74 45.49 -38.64
N SER A 385 11.00 45.96 -39.65
CA SER A 385 10.19 47.19 -39.52
C SER A 385 8.96 47.01 -38.60
N VAL A 386 8.28 45.87 -38.69
CA VAL A 386 7.23 45.49 -37.73
C VAL A 386 7.83 45.20 -36.36
N GLY A 387 8.96 44.49 -36.29
CA GLY A 387 9.66 44.16 -35.04
C GLY A 387 10.16 45.40 -34.31
N THR A 388 10.68 46.41 -35.01
CA THR A 388 11.07 47.70 -34.42
C THR A 388 9.84 48.47 -33.94
N SER A 389 8.74 48.47 -34.68
CA SER A 389 7.48 49.08 -34.24
C SER A 389 6.88 48.37 -33.01
N VAL A 390 6.89 47.04 -33.01
CA VAL A 390 6.48 46.21 -31.87
C VAL A 390 7.42 46.40 -30.69
N MET A 391 8.73 46.55 -30.92
CA MET A 391 9.72 46.81 -29.89
C MET A 391 9.56 48.22 -29.29
N VAL A 392 9.22 49.23 -30.10
CA VAL A 392 8.85 50.57 -29.60
C VAL A 392 7.56 50.49 -28.79
N ILE A 393 6.55 49.75 -29.25
CA ILE A 393 5.32 49.50 -28.49
C ILE A 393 5.61 48.73 -27.20
N PHE A 394 6.46 47.71 -27.24
CA PHE A 394 6.90 46.94 -26.07
C PHE A 394 7.72 47.81 -25.12
N VAL A 395 8.56 48.73 -25.61
CA VAL A 395 9.31 49.67 -24.79
C VAL A 395 8.36 50.66 -24.14
N VAL A 396 7.34 51.17 -24.84
CA VAL A 396 6.30 52.05 -24.27
C VAL A 396 5.43 51.30 -23.27
N LEU A 397 5.02 50.06 -23.58
CA LEU A 397 4.28 49.18 -22.66
C LEU A 397 5.14 48.76 -21.48
N TYR A 398 6.43 48.55 -21.67
CA TYR A 398 7.41 48.23 -20.63
C TYR A 398 7.67 49.44 -19.76
N ILE A 399 7.79 50.65 -20.32
CA ILE A 399 7.86 51.90 -19.56
C ILE A 399 6.56 52.08 -18.77
N LYS A 400 5.39 51.84 -19.37
CA LYS A 400 4.08 51.91 -18.68
C LYS A 400 3.93 50.83 -17.60
N TYR A 401 4.46 49.63 -17.84
CA TYR A 401 4.51 48.50 -16.90
C TYR A 401 5.46 48.80 -15.73
N GLN A 402 6.66 49.32 -16.03
CA GLN A 402 7.64 49.79 -15.05
C GLN A 402 7.04 50.94 -14.23
N TYR A 403 6.33 51.87 -14.86
CA TYR A 403 5.60 52.95 -14.18
C TYR A 403 4.47 52.40 -13.30
N GLY A 404 3.76 51.35 -13.74
CA GLY A 404 2.76 50.63 -12.95
C GLY A 404 3.35 49.94 -11.73
N ILE A 405 4.47 49.22 -11.88
CA ILE A 405 5.23 48.64 -10.77
C ILE A 405 5.72 49.73 -9.82
N HIS A 406 6.22 50.86 -10.34
CA HIS A 406 6.69 51.97 -9.53
C HIS A 406 5.55 52.61 -8.74
N ARG A 407 4.37 52.77 -9.35
CA ARG A 407 3.14 53.23 -8.68
C ARG A 407 2.68 52.29 -7.57
N GLU A 408 2.77 50.97 -7.75
CA GLU A 408 2.45 49.97 -6.73
C GLU A 408 3.46 49.99 -5.57
N LEU A 409 4.76 50.18 -5.86
CA LEU A 409 5.81 50.33 -4.85
C LEU A 409 5.62 51.58 -3.97
N ILE A 410 5.07 52.66 -4.54
CA ILE A 410 4.76 53.91 -3.83
C ILE A 410 3.55 53.74 -2.88
N LYS A 411 2.58 52.89 -3.24
CA LYS A 411 1.35 52.66 -2.44
C LYS A 411 1.55 51.80 -1.19
N ASN A 412 2.73 51.20 -0.98
CA ASN A 412 3.06 50.35 0.19
C ASN A 412 2.01 49.26 0.52
N THR A 413 1.35 48.69 -0.49
CA THR A 413 0.27 47.69 -0.32
C THR A 413 0.72 46.39 0.38
N TRP A 414 2.02 46.10 0.38
CA TRP A 414 2.61 44.97 1.09
C TRP A 414 2.70 45.17 2.61
N ARG A 415 2.62 46.42 3.10
CA ARG A 415 2.67 46.74 4.53
C ARG A 415 1.25 46.81 5.10
N ILE A 416 0.93 45.87 5.97
CA ILE A 416 -0.37 45.77 6.62
C ILE A 416 -0.29 46.52 7.96
N PRO A 417 -1.09 47.59 8.17
CA PRO A 417 -1.12 48.29 9.44
C PRO A 417 -1.52 47.34 10.57
N HIS A 418 -0.79 47.33 11.70
CA HIS A 418 -1.10 46.42 12.81
C HIS A 418 -2.53 46.59 13.35
N LEU A 419 -3.05 47.83 13.33
CA LEU A 419 -4.43 48.17 13.71
C LEU A 419 -5.51 47.47 12.86
N SER A 420 -5.18 47.03 11.65
CA SER A 420 -6.10 46.30 10.78
C SER A 420 -6.26 44.82 11.16
N ILE A 421 -5.39 44.31 12.03
CA ILE A 421 -5.38 42.92 12.49
C ILE A 421 -5.95 42.86 13.90
N LYS A 422 -7.11 42.23 14.06
CA LYS A 422 -7.67 41.91 15.39
C LYS A 422 -7.03 40.62 15.89
N LEU A 423 -6.14 40.70 16.87
CA LEU A 423 -5.49 39.54 17.47
C LEU A 423 -6.46 38.80 18.40
N ASP A 424 -6.45 37.47 18.35
CA ASP A 424 -7.20 36.64 19.30
C ASP A 424 -6.46 36.66 20.64
N GLY A 425 -7.06 37.26 21.68
CA GLY A 425 -6.52 37.27 23.05
C GLY A 425 -6.35 38.63 23.76
N GLN A 426 -6.66 39.77 23.14
CA GLN A 426 -6.71 41.05 23.88
C GLN A 426 -8.10 41.27 24.49
N GLN A 427 -8.25 40.92 25.77
CA GLN A 427 -9.28 41.50 26.62
C GLN A 427 -8.96 42.99 26.85
N TYR A 428 -9.67 43.87 26.15
CA TYR A 428 -9.77 45.26 26.59
C TYR A 428 -10.70 45.27 27.81
N SER A 429 -10.11 45.58 28.97
CA SER A 429 -10.83 45.81 30.22
C SER A 429 -11.67 47.09 30.13
N THR A 430 -12.99 46.94 30.11
CA THR A 430 -13.97 47.93 30.59
C THR A 430 -15.16 47.19 31.25
N PRO A 431 -15.84 47.78 32.26
CA PRO A 431 -16.56 47.03 33.29
C PRO A 431 -18.07 46.85 33.03
N SER A 432 -18.64 45.80 33.67
CA SER A 432 -20.08 45.53 33.96
C SER A 432 -21.00 45.26 32.75
N THR A 433 -21.72 44.14 32.63
CA THR A 433 -22.77 43.54 33.48
C THR A 433 -23.10 42.13 32.95
N PRO A 434 -23.66 41.19 33.74
CA PRO A 434 -24.07 39.88 33.25
C PRO A 434 -25.52 39.91 32.77
N ILE A 435 -25.77 39.58 31.50
CA ILE A 435 -27.12 39.22 31.03
C ILE A 435 -27.05 37.89 30.30
N SER A 436 -27.87 36.97 30.79
CA SER A 436 -28.17 35.66 30.26
C SER A 436 -28.87 35.74 28.89
N SER A 437 -28.58 34.78 28.00
CA SER A 437 -29.60 33.94 27.35
C SER A 437 -29.00 33.03 26.27
N ASN A 438 -29.20 31.72 26.51
CA ASN A 438 -29.61 30.68 25.58
C ASN A 438 -29.20 30.73 24.10
N GLY A 439 -28.41 29.72 23.73
CA GLY A 439 -28.91 28.69 22.81
C GLY A 439 -28.84 29.00 21.32
N SER A 440 -27.68 28.72 20.73
CA SER A 440 -27.62 28.18 19.38
C SER A 440 -26.50 27.13 19.31
N ASN A 441 -26.90 25.89 19.08
CA ASN A 441 -26.02 24.78 18.74
C ASN A 441 -25.38 25.09 17.38
N ASP A 442 -24.20 25.71 17.40
CA ASP A 442 -23.33 25.74 16.23
C ASP A 442 -22.13 24.85 16.53
N MET A 443 -22.15 23.66 15.92
CA MET A 443 -21.14 22.61 16.05
C MET A 443 -19.87 22.99 15.27
N SER A 444 -19.34 24.19 15.52
CA SER A 444 -17.98 24.56 15.13
C SER A 444 -17.06 24.08 16.24
N ASN A 445 -16.38 22.95 16.01
CA ASN A 445 -15.26 22.46 16.82
C ASN A 445 -14.11 23.49 16.79
N ARG A 446 -14.28 24.64 17.44
CA ARG A 446 -13.16 25.53 17.79
C ARG A 446 -12.43 24.84 18.93
N ILE A 447 -11.32 24.20 18.59
CA ILE A 447 -10.33 23.80 19.59
C ILE A 447 -9.87 25.10 20.25
N HIS A 448 -10.24 25.32 21.50
CA HIS A 448 -9.60 26.31 22.35
C HIS A 448 -8.14 25.88 22.51
N PHE A 449 -7.23 26.58 21.82
CA PHE A 449 -5.79 26.38 21.97
C PHE A 449 -5.40 26.88 23.35
N GLY A 450 -4.97 25.96 24.21
CA GLY A 450 -4.70 26.21 25.62
C GLY A 450 -3.53 27.14 25.87
N ASP A 451 -3.69 27.98 26.88
CA ASP A 451 -2.65 28.77 27.52
C ASP A 451 -1.56 27.86 28.10
N GLY A 452 -0.41 27.81 27.44
CA GLY A 452 0.77 27.11 27.93
C GLY A 452 1.77 26.90 26.80
N TYR A 453 3.03 27.29 27.02
CA TYR A 453 4.19 27.23 26.12
C TYR A 453 4.39 28.49 25.25
N ASN A 454 5.18 29.43 25.79
CA ASN A 454 5.77 30.65 25.19
C ASN A 454 5.54 30.86 23.66
N LEU A 455 4.39 31.42 23.32
CA LEU A 455 3.94 31.82 21.98
C LEU A 455 4.58 33.14 21.50
N ASN A 456 5.91 33.22 21.46
CA ASN A 456 6.57 34.41 20.90
C ASN A 456 6.78 34.33 19.37
N TYR A 457 6.55 33.17 18.72
CA TYR A 457 6.87 32.97 17.30
C TYR A 457 5.67 33.00 16.35
N VAL A 458 4.51 32.48 16.75
CA VAL A 458 3.29 32.44 15.91
C VAL A 458 2.13 33.08 16.67
N ARG A 459 1.40 33.98 16.02
CA ARG A 459 0.16 34.60 16.53
C ARG A 459 -0.98 34.44 15.54
N TYR A 460 -2.21 34.45 16.03
CA TYR A 460 -3.41 34.35 15.23
C TYR A 460 -4.23 35.64 15.31
N GLY A 461 -4.90 36.00 14.22
CA GLY A 461 -5.78 37.15 14.20
C GLY A 461 -6.71 37.17 13.00
N LYS A 462 -7.46 38.26 12.85
CA LYS A 462 -8.39 38.49 11.74
C LYS A 462 -8.07 39.78 11.01
N LEU A 463 -7.98 39.70 9.68
CA LEU A 463 -7.83 40.82 8.75
C LEU A 463 -9.04 40.82 7.83
N ASN A 464 -9.84 41.89 7.83
CA ASN A 464 -11.05 42.01 6.99
C ASN A 464 -11.98 40.78 7.05
N HIS A 465 -12.25 40.28 8.27
CA HIS A 465 -13.05 39.06 8.53
C HIS A 465 -12.44 37.72 8.07
N GLN A 466 -11.23 37.73 7.50
CA GLN A 466 -10.49 36.52 7.16
C GLN A 466 -9.47 36.20 8.26
N ASN A 467 -9.34 34.92 8.60
CA ASN A 467 -8.36 34.46 9.58
C ASN A 467 -6.95 34.57 8.97
N VAL A 468 -5.99 35.06 9.75
CA VAL A 468 -4.59 35.23 9.36
C VAL A 468 -3.65 34.70 10.44
N THR A 469 -2.52 34.16 10.01
CA THR A 469 -1.44 33.70 10.88
C THR A 469 -0.26 34.64 10.73
N LEU A 470 0.26 35.12 11.85
CA LEU A 470 1.39 36.02 11.94
C LEU A 470 2.59 35.25 12.43
N ILE A 471 3.66 35.22 11.64
CA ILE A 471 4.92 34.56 11.99
C ILE A 471 5.97 35.62 12.25
N LYS A 472 6.57 35.61 13.44
CA LYS A 472 7.54 36.61 13.89
C LYS A 472 8.82 36.53 13.08
N PHE A 473 9.23 37.69 12.57
CA PHE A 473 10.40 37.92 11.72
C PHE A 473 11.52 38.58 12.54
N GLY A 474 12.71 37.99 12.55
CA GLY A 474 13.84 38.32 13.45
C GLY A 474 14.66 39.59 13.16
N LEU A 475 14.12 40.61 12.49
CA LEU A 475 14.84 41.89 12.29
C LEU A 475 14.68 42.79 13.53
N LYS A 476 15.80 43.13 14.19
CA LYS A 476 15.86 43.93 15.44
C LYS A 476 15.90 45.46 15.25
N THR A 477 16.10 45.96 14.02
CA THR A 477 16.17 47.41 13.73
C THR A 477 15.26 47.75 12.56
N GLU A 478 14.63 48.94 12.56
CA GLU A 478 13.76 49.40 11.48
C GLU A 478 14.43 49.18 10.11
N PRO A 479 13.99 48.17 9.33
CA PRO A 479 14.58 47.96 8.03
C PRO A 479 13.95 49.01 7.12
N VAL A 480 14.75 49.98 6.68
CA VAL A 480 14.43 50.70 5.45
C VAL A 480 14.52 49.68 4.32
N PHE A 481 13.41 48.98 4.05
CA PHE A 481 13.37 47.99 2.98
C PHE A 481 13.77 48.68 1.67
N SER A 482 14.84 48.19 1.05
CA SER A 482 15.32 48.69 -0.23
C SER A 482 14.26 48.50 -1.31
N LEU A 483 14.31 49.29 -2.39
CA LEU A 483 13.41 49.12 -3.53
C LEU A 483 13.45 47.70 -4.11
N LYS A 484 14.62 47.03 -4.06
CA LYS A 484 14.79 45.63 -4.46
C LYS A 484 14.00 44.68 -3.54
N GLN A 485 14.11 44.84 -2.22
CA GLN A 485 13.35 44.03 -1.26
C GLN A 485 11.83 44.22 -1.40
N ARG A 486 11.37 45.47 -1.57
CA ARG A 486 9.93 45.75 -1.77
C ARG A 486 9.38 45.11 -3.04
N ARG A 487 10.14 45.17 -4.14
CA ARG A 487 9.80 44.50 -5.40
C ARG A 487 9.69 42.99 -5.21
N MET A 488 10.66 42.40 -4.51
CA MET A 488 10.66 40.97 -4.23
C MET A 488 9.48 40.53 -3.36
N ILE A 489 9.14 41.27 -2.29
CA ILE A 489 7.98 40.95 -1.44
C ILE A 489 6.67 41.02 -2.24
N LEU A 490 6.49 42.08 -3.05
CA LEU A 490 5.31 42.19 -3.91
C LEU A 490 5.24 41.07 -4.96
N TRP A 491 6.39 40.66 -5.51
CA TRP A 491 6.47 39.52 -6.42
C TRP A 491 6.07 38.22 -5.69
N GLN A 492 6.56 37.99 -4.47
CA GLN A 492 6.19 36.82 -3.66
C GLN A 492 4.68 36.76 -3.40
N ILE A 493 4.06 37.87 -3.00
CA ILE A 493 2.60 37.96 -2.75
C ILE A 493 1.79 37.63 -4.02
N LYS A 494 2.24 38.08 -5.20
CA LYS A 494 1.47 37.95 -6.45
C LYS A 494 1.72 36.64 -7.21
N THR A 495 2.91 36.03 -7.06
CA THR A 495 3.34 34.93 -7.95
C THR A 495 3.53 33.59 -7.26
N VAL A 496 3.75 33.56 -5.94
CA VAL A 496 3.91 32.32 -5.17
C VAL A 496 2.52 31.82 -4.80
N SER A 497 2.05 30.83 -5.53
CA SER A 497 0.75 30.18 -5.32
C SER A 497 0.87 28.70 -5.64
N HIS A 498 0.62 27.87 -4.63
CA HIS A 498 0.67 26.41 -4.71
C HIS A 498 -0.28 25.81 -3.67
N VAL A 499 -0.82 24.62 -3.93
CA VAL A 499 -1.78 23.94 -3.03
C VAL A 499 -1.17 23.72 -1.64
N ASN A 500 0.11 23.34 -1.59
CA ASN A 500 0.85 23.05 -0.36
C ASN A 500 1.72 24.20 0.16
N VAL A 501 1.60 25.41 -0.37
CA VAL A 501 2.33 26.60 0.14
C VAL A 501 1.33 27.65 0.58
N MET A 502 1.49 28.17 1.79
CA MET A 502 0.56 29.16 2.31
C MET A 502 0.77 30.53 1.63
N PRO A 503 -0.29 31.15 1.08
CA PRO A 503 -0.18 32.46 0.46
C PRO A 503 0.22 33.55 1.47
N LEU A 504 1.23 34.34 1.09
CA LEU A 504 1.66 35.52 1.84
C LEU A 504 0.75 36.70 1.51
N VAL A 505 0.19 37.34 2.53
CA VAL A 505 -0.65 38.54 2.39
C VAL A 505 0.19 39.80 2.42
N GLY A 506 1.18 39.85 3.32
CA GLY A 506 2.03 41.01 3.51
C GLY A 506 2.85 40.94 4.79
N LEU A 507 3.44 42.06 5.17
CA LEU A 507 4.23 42.21 6.39
C LEU A 507 3.56 43.23 7.32
N THR A 508 3.55 42.95 8.62
CA THR A 508 3.07 43.87 9.65
C THR A 508 4.16 44.11 10.68
N GLN A 509 4.13 45.27 11.34
CA GLN A 509 5.04 45.60 12.43
C GLN A 509 4.24 45.64 13.72
N LEU A 510 4.50 44.70 14.62
CA LEU A 510 3.89 44.64 15.95
C LEU A 510 4.97 44.98 16.97
N THR A 511 4.70 46.03 17.76
CA THR A 511 5.65 46.63 18.70
C THR A 511 7.01 46.90 18.03
N GLU A 512 8.03 46.11 18.34
CA GLU A 512 9.42 46.24 17.90
C GLU A 512 9.86 45.13 16.95
N SER A 513 8.93 44.26 16.49
CA SER A 513 9.26 43.13 15.62
C SER A 513 8.34 43.04 14.41
N TRP A 514 8.94 42.73 13.28
CA TRP A 514 8.22 42.48 12.04
C TRP A 514 7.58 41.10 12.08
N HIS A 515 6.45 40.94 11.40
CA HIS A 515 5.75 39.67 11.28
C HIS A 515 5.29 39.48 9.83
N SER A 516 5.48 38.27 9.30
CA SER A 516 4.91 37.84 8.03
C SER A 516 3.46 37.42 8.26
N VAL A 517 2.53 37.98 7.48
CA VAL A 517 1.10 37.71 7.57
C VAL A 517 0.72 36.73 6.46
N PHE A 518 0.33 35.52 6.84
CA PHE A 518 -0.15 34.47 5.94
C PHE A 518 -1.67 34.32 6.07
N MET A 519 -2.32 33.94 4.97
CA MET A 519 -3.73 33.54 5.01
C MET A 519 -3.88 32.30 5.90
N CYS A 520 -4.84 32.30 6.82
CA CYS A 520 -5.06 31.18 7.72
C CYS A 520 -6.42 30.54 7.50
N HIS A 521 -6.41 29.27 7.09
CA HIS A 521 -7.59 28.41 7.14
C HIS A 521 -7.29 27.15 7.97
N SER A 522 -6.40 27.24 8.97
CA SER A 522 -5.77 26.06 9.56
C SER A 522 -6.40 25.53 10.84
N ARG A 523 -6.41 24.19 10.97
CA ARG A 523 -6.75 23.42 12.19
C ARG A 523 -5.65 23.43 13.24
N GLY A 524 -4.49 24.03 12.95
CA GLY A 524 -3.31 24.06 13.81
C GLY A 524 -2.04 23.72 13.03
N ASN A 525 -0.90 23.76 13.73
CA ASN A 525 0.37 23.32 13.16
C ASN A 525 0.51 21.78 13.24
N LEU A 526 1.37 21.22 12.37
CA LEU A 526 1.55 19.78 12.24
C LEU A 526 2.11 19.16 13.53
N SER A 527 3.00 19.85 14.25
CA SER A 527 3.60 19.34 15.49
C SER A 527 2.55 19.08 16.58
N GLU A 528 1.59 19.99 16.76
CA GLU A 528 0.48 19.83 17.70
C GLU A 528 -0.45 18.69 17.30
N ILE A 529 -0.83 18.64 16.02
CA ILE A 529 -1.78 17.63 15.52
C ILE A 529 -1.20 16.22 15.61
N LEU A 530 0.10 16.05 15.35
CA LEU A 530 0.77 14.74 15.46
C LEU A 530 0.79 14.23 16.92
N ARG A 531 0.90 15.15 17.89
CA ARG A 531 0.98 14.86 19.33
C ARG A 531 -0.39 14.66 19.99
N ASP A 532 -1.45 15.25 19.43
CA ASP A 532 -2.79 15.11 19.99
C ASP A 532 -3.31 13.66 19.81
N PRO A 533 -3.59 12.94 20.92
CA PRO A 533 -4.06 11.56 20.87
C PRO A 533 -5.46 11.41 20.24
N LYS A 534 -6.23 12.50 20.11
CA LYS A 534 -7.54 12.49 19.45
C LYS A 534 -7.43 12.13 17.97
N PHE A 535 -6.33 12.49 17.32
CA PHE A 535 -6.12 12.17 15.91
C PHE A 535 -5.38 10.83 15.77
N LYS A 536 -6.10 9.84 15.24
CA LYS A 536 -5.54 8.53 14.88
C LYS A 536 -5.11 8.56 13.41
N PHE A 537 -3.81 8.55 13.18
CA PHE A 537 -3.22 8.52 11.84
C PHE A 537 -2.90 7.08 11.42
N HIS A 538 -3.29 6.73 10.19
CA HIS A 538 -2.89 5.48 9.54
C HIS A 538 -1.62 5.67 8.72
N ASN A 539 -0.93 4.57 8.39
CA ASN A 539 0.35 4.62 7.69
C ASN A 539 0.27 5.37 6.34
N GLN A 540 -0.83 5.21 5.60
CA GLN A 540 -1.05 5.91 4.33
C GLN A 540 -1.15 7.43 4.50
N MET A 541 -1.74 7.92 5.59
CA MET A 541 -1.85 9.35 5.88
C MET A 541 -0.47 9.99 6.07
N PHE A 542 0.47 9.29 6.71
CA PHE A 542 1.85 9.78 6.87
C PHE A 542 2.55 9.95 5.53
N VAL A 543 2.33 9.02 4.58
CA VAL A 543 2.87 9.11 3.22
C VAL A 543 2.28 10.31 2.48
N ILE A 544 0.97 10.57 2.60
CA ILE A 544 0.32 11.73 1.98
C ILE A 544 0.89 13.05 2.55
N LEU A 545 1.06 13.14 3.87
CA LEU A 545 1.66 14.32 4.51
C LEU A 545 3.11 14.54 4.03
N ALA A 546 3.88 13.46 3.90
CA ALA A 546 5.24 13.50 3.38
C ALA A 546 5.29 14.02 1.92
N LYS A 547 4.42 13.49 1.05
CA LYS A 547 4.30 13.93 -0.36
C LYS A 547 3.93 15.42 -0.48
N CYS A 548 2.92 15.86 0.28
CA CYS A 548 2.52 17.27 0.32
C CYS A 548 3.68 18.19 0.74
N LEU A 549 4.48 17.75 1.71
CA LEU A 549 5.63 18.51 2.21
C LEU A 549 6.72 18.64 1.13
N VAL A 550 7.11 17.53 0.49
CA VAL A 550 8.12 17.56 -0.58
C VAL A 550 7.66 18.39 -1.77
N SER A 551 6.39 18.28 -2.16
CA SER A 551 5.86 19.06 -3.28
C SER A 551 5.90 20.57 -3.00
N ALA A 552 5.61 20.97 -1.76
CA ALA A 552 5.74 22.37 -1.33
C ALA A 552 7.19 22.89 -1.46
N ILE A 553 8.17 22.14 -0.94
CA ILE A 553 9.57 22.57 -0.98
C ILE A 553 10.15 22.51 -2.40
N SER A 554 9.81 21.48 -3.17
CA SER A 554 10.19 21.35 -4.58
C SER A 554 9.64 22.52 -5.43
N TYR A 555 8.40 22.94 -5.18
CA TYR A 555 7.83 24.13 -5.79
C TYR A 555 8.61 25.41 -5.44
N LEU A 556 8.96 25.59 -4.16
CA LEU A 556 9.75 26.76 -3.73
C LEU A 556 11.14 26.77 -4.38
N HIS A 557 11.83 25.63 -4.44
CA HIS A 557 13.13 25.51 -5.11
C HIS A 557 13.05 25.82 -6.61
N ARG A 558 11.99 25.40 -7.31
CA ARG A 558 11.76 25.78 -8.72
C ARG A 558 11.56 27.29 -8.91
N LYS A 559 11.15 28.01 -7.87
CA LYS A 559 11.02 29.47 -7.85
C LYS A 559 12.27 30.18 -7.31
N ASP A 560 13.37 29.45 -7.12
CA ASP A 560 14.63 29.94 -6.54
C ASP A 560 14.45 30.49 -5.10
N ILE A 561 13.54 29.88 -4.34
CA ILE A 561 13.28 30.19 -2.93
C ILE A 561 13.73 29.02 -2.08
N VAL A 562 14.76 29.24 -1.27
CA VAL A 562 15.19 28.31 -0.21
C VAL A 562 14.46 28.68 1.08
N HIS A 563 13.81 27.72 1.71
CA HIS A 563 13.07 27.93 2.95
C HIS A 563 14.01 28.21 4.13
N GLY A 564 15.07 27.40 4.30
CA GLY A 564 16.17 27.57 5.26
C GLY A 564 15.81 27.50 6.75
N ARG A 565 14.55 27.20 7.10
CA ARG A 565 14.06 27.07 8.48
C ARG A 565 12.85 26.13 8.56
N LEU A 566 12.88 25.07 7.76
CA LEU A 566 11.76 24.13 7.69
C LEU A 566 11.65 23.35 9.01
N THR A 567 10.50 23.45 9.66
CA THR A 567 10.15 22.67 10.85
C THR A 567 8.69 22.20 10.77
N SER A 568 8.30 21.24 11.60
CA SER A 568 6.91 20.82 11.72
C SER A 568 5.99 21.95 12.21
N LYS A 569 6.53 22.92 12.98
CA LYS A 569 5.79 24.12 13.43
C LYS A 569 5.50 25.10 12.28
N CYS A 570 6.25 25.03 11.18
CA CYS A 570 6.01 25.82 9.97
C CYS A 570 4.99 25.17 9.02
N CYS A 571 4.58 23.93 9.28
CA CYS A 571 3.62 23.19 8.46
C CYS A 571 2.24 23.27 9.11
N PHE A 572 1.23 23.73 8.38
CA PHE A 572 -0.15 23.87 8.87
C PHE A 572 -1.08 22.95 8.11
N ILE A 573 -2.09 22.42 8.79
CA ILE A 573 -3.16 21.64 8.15
C ILE A 573 -4.36 22.56 7.98
N ASP A 574 -4.83 22.75 6.74
CA ASP A 574 -6.00 23.58 6.47
C ASP A 574 -7.33 22.88 6.79
N SER A 575 -8.45 23.59 6.65
CA SER A 575 -9.82 23.07 6.85
C SER A 575 -10.19 21.97 5.85
N THR A 576 -9.45 21.84 4.75
CA THR A 576 -9.59 20.77 3.75
C THR A 576 -8.62 19.61 3.98
N TRP A 577 -7.93 19.57 5.13
CA TRP A 577 -6.93 18.55 5.46
C TRP A 577 -5.71 18.54 4.52
N ASN A 578 -5.41 19.66 3.86
CA ASN A 578 -4.19 19.80 3.08
C ASN A 578 -3.07 20.42 3.93
N LEU A 579 -1.88 19.84 3.83
CA LEU A 579 -0.68 20.39 4.45
C LEU A 579 -0.19 21.58 3.63
N ARG A 580 0.04 22.71 4.31
CA ARG A 580 0.56 23.97 3.74
C ARG A 580 1.76 24.48 4.52
N VAL A 581 2.85 24.77 3.81
CA VAL A 581 4.10 25.28 4.40
C VAL A 581 4.06 26.81 4.49
N THR A 582 4.50 27.36 5.62
CA THR A 582 4.57 28.79 5.93
C THR A 582 6.03 29.23 6.17
N ALA A 583 6.28 30.49 6.49
CA ALA A 583 7.61 31.02 6.86
C ALA A 583 8.72 30.86 5.79
N TRP A 584 8.35 30.59 4.54
CA TRP A 584 9.26 30.37 3.42
C TRP A 584 9.88 31.66 2.87
N ASN A 585 9.36 32.84 3.23
CA ASN A 585 9.77 34.12 2.66
C ASN A 585 10.97 34.77 3.37
N GLU A 586 11.35 34.26 4.55
CA GLU A 586 12.28 34.94 5.46
C GLU A 586 13.70 35.05 4.90
N VAL A 587 14.27 33.94 4.42
CA VAL A 587 15.65 33.86 3.93
C VAL A 587 15.90 34.84 2.78
N CYS A 588 14.96 34.95 1.84
CA CYS A 588 15.10 35.85 0.69
C CYS A 588 15.19 37.32 1.11
N ILE A 589 14.45 37.71 2.16
CA ILE A 589 14.46 39.08 2.70
C ILE A 589 15.81 39.38 3.37
N TYR A 590 16.37 38.41 4.11
CA TYR A 590 17.69 38.54 4.74
C TYR A 590 18.86 38.63 3.74
N LYS A 591 18.87 37.79 2.69
CA LYS A 591 19.94 37.80 1.67
C LYS A 591 20.15 39.19 1.05
N HIS A 592 19.09 39.96 0.85
CA HIS A 592 19.13 41.28 0.23
C HIS A 592 19.40 42.45 1.19
N SER A 593 19.51 42.19 2.50
CA SER A 593 19.89 43.19 3.52
C SER A 593 21.42 43.38 3.63
N ARG A 594 22.22 42.58 2.92
CA ARG A 594 23.69 42.47 2.99
C ARG A 594 24.50 43.63 2.39
N SER A 595 23.89 44.67 1.82
CA SER A 595 24.66 45.64 1.04
C SER A 595 25.56 46.59 1.84
N ASN A 596 25.50 46.62 3.19
CA ASN A 596 26.20 47.66 3.97
C ASN A 596 27.11 47.22 5.13
N THR A 597 27.24 45.94 5.52
CA THR A 597 28.17 45.56 6.60
C THR A 597 28.79 44.16 6.45
N SER A 598 30.12 44.12 6.41
CA SER A 598 30.97 42.99 6.00
C SER A 598 31.12 41.85 7.03
N HIS A 599 30.41 41.85 8.17
CA HIS A 599 30.81 41.00 9.31
C HIS A 599 29.76 40.11 9.98
N ASN A 600 28.50 40.05 9.55
CA ASN A 600 27.54 39.11 10.15
C ASN A 600 26.96 38.13 9.11
N LYS A 601 27.54 36.93 9.06
CA LYS A 601 26.89 35.73 8.48
C LYS A 601 25.77 35.32 9.43
N ILE A 602 24.52 35.63 9.07
CA ILE A 602 23.34 35.38 9.91
C ILE A 602 22.80 33.98 9.64
N LEU A 603 22.77 33.14 10.67
CA LEU A 603 21.77 32.09 10.81
C LEU A 603 20.41 32.76 11.04
N PRO A 604 19.29 32.30 10.46
CA PRO A 604 17.94 32.87 10.69
C PRO A 604 17.49 32.96 12.16
N ILE A 605 18.28 32.39 13.09
CA ILE A 605 18.09 32.40 14.53
C ILE A 605 19.40 32.91 15.17
N ASP A 606 19.35 34.07 15.84
CA ASP A 606 20.38 34.47 16.80
C ASP A 606 20.36 33.45 17.95
N TRP A 607 21.22 32.43 17.87
CA TRP A 607 21.34 31.43 18.93
C TRP A 607 22.03 32.04 20.14
N SER A 608 21.31 32.10 21.27
CA SER A 608 21.91 32.26 22.59
C SER A 608 22.16 30.88 23.19
N PRO A 609 23.37 30.59 23.71
CA PRO A 609 23.68 29.34 24.40
C PRO A 609 22.75 29.03 25.58
N GLU A 610 22.05 30.04 26.10
CA GLU A 610 21.21 29.96 27.30
C GLU A 610 19.73 29.66 27.00
N ASP A 611 19.29 29.66 25.73
CA ASP A 611 17.87 29.46 25.36
C ASP A 611 17.60 28.05 24.79
N GLU A 612 17.04 27.17 25.62
CA GLU A 612 16.66 25.80 25.25
C GLU A 612 15.61 25.76 24.12
N SER A 613 14.72 26.76 24.03
CA SER A 613 13.66 26.78 23.00
C SER A 613 14.21 27.04 21.60
N SER A 614 15.31 27.81 21.52
CA SER A 614 16.05 28.04 20.28
C SER A 614 16.83 26.80 19.85
N ALA A 615 17.35 26.01 20.79
CA ALA A 615 18.05 24.76 20.50
C ALA A 615 17.13 23.70 19.86
N GLU A 616 15.88 23.56 20.32
CA GLU A 616 14.91 22.63 19.73
C GLU A 616 14.63 22.91 18.25
N LEU A 617 14.54 24.19 17.86
CA LEU A 617 14.32 24.57 16.47
C LEU A 617 15.55 24.30 15.60
N LEU A 618 16.75 24.43 16.16
CA LEU A 618 18.00 24.17 15.46
C LEU A 618 18.25 22.69 15.20
N LEU A 619 17.61 21.77 15.94
CA LEU A 619 17.71 20.33 15.66
C LEU A 619 17.22 19.95 14.25
N PHE A 620 16.33 20.75 13.66
CA PHE A 620 15.87 20.58 12.28
C PHE A 620 16.88 21.12 11.26
N THR A 621 17.81 21.99 11.67
CA THR A 621 18.75 22.66 10.77
C THR A 621 19.96 21.77 10.50
N ALA A 622 20.46 21.81 9.27
CA ALA A 622 21.60 20.99 8.86
C ALA A 622 22.88 21.34 9.66
N PRO A 623 23.68 20.33 10.05
CA PRO A 623 24.80 20.52 10.98
C PRO A 623 25.89 21.45 10.43
N GLU A 624 26.13 21.48 9.12
CA GLU A 624 27.11 22.35 8.48
C GLU A 624 26.72 23.84 8.55
N VAL A 625 25.42 24.14 8.46
CA VAL A 625 24.88 25.50 8.58
C VAL A 625 25.14 26.01 9.99
N ILE A 626 24.92 25.17 11.00
CA ILE A 626 25.17 25.49 12.40
C ILE A 626 26.68 25.65 12.66
N LYS A 627 27.49 24.70 12.20
CA LYS A 627 28.94 24.62 12.48
C LYS A 627 29.73 25.75 11.82
N TYR A 628 29.48 26.03 10.55
CA TYR A 628 30.28 26.96 9.75
C TYR A 628 29.59 28.30 9.49
N ARG A 629 28.34 28.48 9.96
CA ARG A 629 27.48 29.63 9.63
C ARG A 629 27.45 29.86 8.11
N SER A 630 27.33 28.77 7.35
CA SER A 630 27.23 28.80 5.89
C SER A 630 25.87 29.33 5.45
N ASP A 631 25.79 29.77 4.19
CA ASP A 631 24.52 30.18 3.60
C ASP A 631 23.62 28.95 3.38
N VAL A 632 22.31 29.11 3.55
CA VAL A 632 21.32 28.04 3.32
C VAL A 632 21.12 27.78 1.83
N THR A 633 21.00 26.50 1.49
CA THR A 633 20.88 25.97 0.11
C THR A 633 19.72 24.97 0.01
N PRO A 634 19.28 24.59 -1.21
CA PRO A 634 18.26 23.56 -1.39
C PRO A 634 18.58 22.20 -0.72
N GLU A 635 19.87 21.85 -0.61
CA GLU A 635 20.31 20.60 0.04
C GLU A 635 20.21 20.68 1.58
N THR A 636 20.29 21.89 2.15
CA THR A 636 20.05 22.10 3.59
C THR A 636 18.56 21.96 3.94
N ASP A 637 17.67 22.34 3.02
CA ASP A 637 16.23 22.09 3.17
C ASP A 637 15.90 20.61 3.05
N SER A 638 16.65 19.86 2.23
CA SER A 638 16.50 18.40 2.09
C SER A 638 16.81 17.66 3.40
N TYR A 639 17.83 18.12 4.16
CA TYR A 639 18.09 17.63 5.53
C TYR A 639 16.93 17.95 6.47
N SER A 640 16.47 19.21 6.47
CA SER A 640 15.39 19.68 7.35
C SER A 640 14.08 18.92 7.09
N LEU A 641 13.82 18.60 5.83
CA LEU A 641 12.67 17.81 5.40
C LEU A 641 12.68 16.40 5.98
N ALA A 642 13.84 15.73 5.99
CA ALA A 642 13.98 14.41 6.61
C ALA A 642 13.80 14.44 8.14
N MET A 643 14.16 15.54 8.81
CA MET A 643 13.86 15.73 10.23
C MET A 643 12.35 15.85 10.48
N VAL A 644 11.61 16.56 9.61
CA VAL A 644 10.15 16.61 9.70
C VAL A 644 9.51 15.24 9.41
N TYR A 645 10.06 14.47 8.47
CA TYR A 645 9.62 13.10 8.22
C TYR A 645 9.76 12.22 9.46
N GLN A 646 10.90 12.31 10.15
CA GLN A 646 11.08 11.60 11.41
C GLN A 646 9.99 11.95 12.43
N GLU A 647 9.60 13.22 12.57
CA GLU A 647 8.52 13.61 13.47
C GLU A 647 7.15 13.07 13.01
N ILE A 648 6.86 13.07 11.71
CA ILE A 648 5.62 12.51 11.14
C ILE A 648 5.49 11.02 11.47
N PHE A 649 6.53 10.22 11.21
CA PHE A 649 6.46 8.76 11.37
C PHE A 649 6.65 8.29 12.82
N SER A 650 7.39 9.04 13.64
CA SER A 650 7.56 8.70 15.06
C SER A 650 6.42 9.21 15.93
N ARG A 651 5.73 10.29 15.52
CA ARG A 651 4.77 11.07 16.32
C ARG A 651 5.31 11.51 17.68
N LYS A 652 6.64 11.60 17.80
CA LYS A 652 7.35 11.97 19.02
C LYS A 652 8.30 13.13 18.71
N PRO A 653 8.67 13.94 19.71
CA PRO A 653 9.76 14.90 19.58
C PRO A 653 11.05 14.23 19.09
N LEU A 654 11.88 15.00 18.37
CA LEU A 654 13.17 14.52 17.87
C LEU A 654 14.06 14.06 19.02
N TYR A 655 14.84 12.99 18.80
CA TYR A 655 15.82 12.45 19.74
C TYR A 655 15.28 12.05 21.13
N THR A 656 13.98 11.72 21.24
CA THR A 656 13.35 11.30 22.51
C THR A 656 14.10 10.13 23.19
N GLU A 657 14.78 9.26 22.43
CA GLU A 657 15.50 8.10 22.97
C GLU A 657 16.77 8.44 23.77
N LEU A 658 17.34 9.64 23.59
CA LEU A 658 18.63 9.99 24.20
C LEU A 658 18.52 10.54 25.62
N SER A 659 17.32 10.92 26.09
CA SER A 659 17.10 11.51 27.44
C SER A 659 18.08 12.63 27.82
N LEU A 660 18.60 13.38 26.84
CA LEU A 660 19.52 14.51 27.02
C LEU A 660 18.80 15.84 26.80
N LYS A 661 19.43 16.95 27.21
CA LYS A 661 18.90 18.29 26.94
C LYS A 661 19.06 18.65 25.44
N PRO A 662 18.17 19.49 24.87
CA PRO A 662 18.27 19.89 23.46
C PRO A 662 19.63 20.48 23.05
N THR A 663 20.28 21.22 23.95
CA THR A 663 21.62 21.81 23.74
C THR A 663 22.73 20.75 23.65
N GLU A 664 22.68 19.72 24.48
CA GLU A 664 23.62 18.60 24.48
C GLU A 664 23.45 17.75 23.22
N ILE A 665 22.19 17.50 22.84
CA ILE A 665 21.86 16.79 21.59
C ILE A 665 22.37 17.58 20.39
N LEU A 666 22.15 18.90 20.36
CA LEU A 666 22.63 19.76 19.29
C LEU A 666 24.16 19.71 19.14
N TYR A 667 24.88 19.77 20.27
CA TYR A 667 26.33 19.61 20.29
C TYR A 667 26.74 18.26 19.70
N ALA A 668 26.09 17.18 20.10
CA ALA A 668 26.39 15.83 19.65
C ALA A 668 26.06 15.62 18.15
N VAL A 669 24.99 16.21 17.64
CA VAL A 669 24.65 16.20 16.20
C VAL A 669 25.73 16.86 15.36
N VAL A 670 26.28 17.99 15.83
CA VAL A 670 27.31 18.77 15.12
C VAL A 670 28.70 18.13 15.22
N THR A 671 29.05 17.56 16.38
CA THR A 671 30.40 17.01 16.65
C THR A 671 30.52 15.53 16.35
N CYS A 672 29.56 14.72 16.80
CA CYS A 672 29.58 13.27 16.67
C CYS A 672 28.75 12.75 15.48
N GLY A 673 28.02 13.63 14.78
CA GLY A 673 27.25 13.24 13.59
C GLY A 673 26.04 12.34 13.91
N ILE A 674 25.51 12.40 15.12
CA ILE A 674 24.38 11.55 15.53
C ILE A 674 23.14 11.89 14.70
N ARG A 675 22.31 10.88 14.40
CA ARG A 675 21.02 11.02 13.72
C ARG A 675 19.91 10.34 14.52
N PRO A 676 18.62 10.75 14.36
CA PRO A 676 17.52 10.10 15.05
C PRO A 676 17.34 8.65 14.59
N ARG A 677 16.90 7.78 15.49
CA ARG A 677 16.55 6.40 15.14
C ARG A 677 15.26 6.38 14.33
N ILE A 678 15.31 5.81 13.12
CA ILE A 678 14.13 5.64 12.26
C ILE A 678 13.27 4.50 12.82
N THR A 679 11.96 4.73 12.93
CA THR A 679 11.01 3.72 13.41
C THR A 679 10.78 2.62 12.37
N GLU A 680 10.65 1.37 12.82
CA GLU A 680 10.42 0.20 11.94
C GLU A 680 9.14 0.29 11.10
N LYS A 681 8.18 1.14 11.51
CA LYS A 681 6.93 1.37 10.78
C LYS A 681 7.09 2.27 9.54
N THR A 682 8.26 2.90 9.36
CA THR A 682 8.54 3.79 8.23
C THR A 682 8.77 2.96 6.96
N PRO A 683 8.07 3.23 5.84
CA PRO A 683 8.31 2.52 4.58
C PRO A 683 9.77 2.60 4.10
N ASN A 684 10.30 1.51 3.52
CA ASN A 684 11.71 1.39 3.11
C ASN A 684 12.18 2.54 2.20
N VAL A 685 11.34 2.98 1.27
CA VAL A 685 11.64 4.09 0.35
C VAL A 685 11.85 5.40 1.13
N ILE A 686 10.96 5.70 2.08
CA ILE A 686 11.04 6.90 2.91
C ILE A 686 12.25 6.83 3.84
N ARG A 687 12.50 5.65 4.43
CA ARG A 687 13.69 5.39 5.23
C ARG A 687 14.97 5.69 4.44
N LEU A 688 15.10 5.16 3.23
CA LEU A 688 16.25 5.39 2.36
C LEU A 688 16.41 6.88 2.01
N ILE A 689 15.30 7.57 1.72
CA ILE A 689 15.30 9.02 1.49
C ILE A 689 15.84 9.76 2.73
N MET A 690 15.35 9.41 3.93
CA MET A 690 15.79 10.04 5.18
C MET A 690 17.28 9.81 5.43
N GLU A 691 17.76 8.58 5.27
CA GLU A 691 19.18 8.23 5.42
C GLU A 691 20.06 9.03 4.44
N ARG A 692 19.65 9.12 3.16
CA ARG A 692 20.40 9.91 2.14
C ARG A 692 20.34 11.42 2.37
N CYS A 693 19.23 11.94 2.89
CA CYS A 693 19.12 13.36 3.27
C CYS A 693 19.99 13.72 4.49
N TRP A 694 20.41 12.73 5.28
CA TRP A 694 21.21 12.90 6.48
C TRP A 694 22.71 12.70 6.28
N GLU A 695 23.14 12.44 5.04
CA GLU A 695 24.54 12.38 4.64
C GLU A 695 25.31 13.62 5.08
N ILE A 696 26.57 13.38 5.47
CA ILE A 696 27.46 14.42 6.01
C ILE A 696 27.84 15.40 4.90
N ASP A 697 28.13 14.88 3.70
CA ASP A 697 28.43 15.69 2.53
C ASP A 697 27.14 16.29 1.95
N GLN A 698 27.13 17.62 1.80
CA GLN A 698 25.99 18.36 1.29
C GLN A 698 25.67 17.99 -0.17
N ALA A 699 26.70 17.78 -1.00
CA ALA A 699 26.53 17.49 -2.43
C ALA A 699 25.95 16.09 -2.69
N SER A 700 26.15 15.16 -1.75
CA SER A 700 25.63 13.80 -1.81
C SER A 700 24.14 13.70 -1.47
N ARG A 701 23.54 14.75 -0.89
CA ARG A 701 22.11 14.76 -0.54
C ARG A 701 21.25 14.87 -1.80
N PRO A 702 20.13 14.11 -1.88
CA PRO A 702 19.26 14.16 -3.05
C PRO A 702 18.52 15.50 -3.16
N SER A 703 18.30 15.96 -4.38
CA SER A 703 17.46 17.15 -4.62
C SER A 703 16.00 16.88 -4.28
N THR A 704 15.26 17.89 -3.82
CA THR A 704 13.83 17.74 -3.49
C THR A 704 12.98 17.29 -4.69
N ALA A 705 13.37 17.65 -5.91
CA ALA A 705 12.71 17.17 -7.13
C ALA A 705 12.93 15.66 -7.34
N SER A 706 14.15 15.17 -7.08
CA SER A 706 14.44 13.73 -7.12
C SER A 706 13.67 12.96 -6.05
N ILE A 707 13.53 13.54 -4.84
CA ILE A 707 12.72 12.97 -3.76
C ILE A 707 11.24 12.91 -4.16
N GLU A 708 10.71 13.97 -4.77
CA GLU A 708 9.32 14.04 -5.26
C GLU A 708 9.05 12.90 -6.25
N VAL A 709 9.92 12.74 -7.26
CA VAL A 709 9.82 11.67 -8.27
C VAL A 709 9.88 10.29 -7.63
N ALA A 710 10.79 10.06 -6.68
CA ALA A 710 10.90 8.77 -5.99
C ALA A 710 9.62 8.42 -5.21
N LEU A 711 9.01 9.40 -4.53
CA LEU A 711 7.77 9.18 -3.79
C LEU A 711 6.56 8.99 -4.69
N HIS A 712 6.43 9.72 -5.80
CA HIS A 712 5.33 9.52 -6.75
C HIS A 712 5.42 8.18 -7.48
N LYS A 713 6.64 7.68 -7.74
CA LYS A 713 6.86 6.38 -8.38
C LYS A 713 6.39 5.22 -7.50
N GLU A 714 6.70 5.27 -6.20
CA GLU A 714 6.41 4.21 -5.25
C GLU A 714 4.98 4.32 -4.68
N PHE A 715 4.47 5.54 -4.53
CA PHE A 715 3.14 5.82 -4.00
C PHE A 715 2.38 6.73 -4.98
N PRO A 716 1.67 6.15 -5.98
CA PRO A 716 0.88 6.94 -6.94
C PRO A 716 -0.24 7.74 -6.26
N ASP A 717 -0.64 8.87 -6.87
CA ASP A 717 -1.71 9.75 -6.36
C ASP A 717 -3.09 9.12 -6.56
N THR A 718 -3.51 8.27 -5.65
CA THR A 718 -4.81 7.56 -5.76
C THR A 718 -5.88 8.10 -4.81
N VAL A 719 -5.52 8.71 -3.68
CA VAL A 719 -6.48 9.03 -2.60
C VAL A 719 -6.07 10.32 -1.86
N SER A 720 -7.01 11.22 -1.59
CA SER A 720 -6.76 12.44 -0.80
C SER A 720 -6.65 12.12 0.71
N LEU A 721 -6.07 13.02 1.51
CA LEU A 721 -5.97 12.79 2.97
C LEU A 721 -7.35 12.64 3.61
N LEU A 722 -8.35 13.38 3.12
CA LEU A 722 -9.73 13.33 3.60
C LEU A 722 -10.36 11.97 3.31
N ASP A 723 -10.21 11.47 2.08
CA ASP A 723 -10.77 10.18 1.67
C ASP A 723 -10.17 9.03 2.50
N CYS A 724 -8.85 9.10 2.79
CA CYS A 724 -8.21 8.12 3.68
C CYS A 724 -8.75 8.20 5.12
N MET A 725 -9.08 9.39 5.61
CA MET A 725 -9.73 9.55 6.92
C MET A 725 -11.16 9.02 6.93
N THR A 726 -11.93 9.21 5.86
CA THR A 726 -13.31 8.70 5.77
C THR A 726 -13.32 7.18 5.67
N ASP A 727 -12.47 6.60 4.83
CA ASP A 727 -12.37 5.15 4.65
C ASP A 727 -11.99 4.46 5.97
N THR A 728 -11.08 5.06 6.72
CA THR A 728 -10.67 4.49 8.01
C THR A 728 -11.75 4.61 9.08
N LEU A 729 -12.49 5.73 9.11
CA LEU A 729 -13.67 5.86 9.98
C LEU A 729 -14.75 4.84 9.64
N GLU A 730 -14.97 4.58 8.36
CA GLU A 730 -15.91 3.57 7.89
C GLU A 730 -15.47 2.16 8.29
N GLN A 731 -14.20 1.81 8.08
CA GLN A 731 -13.63 0.53 8.51
C GLN A 731 -13.72 0.34 10.04
N TYR A 732 -13.50 1.39 10.82
CA TYR A 732 -13.69 1.33 12.27
C TYR A 732 -15.15 1.13 12.66
N ALA A 733 -16.09 1.79 11.98
CA ALA A 733 -17.52 1.63 12.21
C ALA A 733 -17.95 0.18 11.92
N VAL A 734 -17.55 -0.37 10.77
CA VAL A 734 -17.81 -1.76 10.38
C VAL A 734 -17.15 -2.76 11.36
N GLY A 735 -15.92 -2.48 11.79
CA GLY A 735 -15.22 -3.29 12.79
C GLY A 735 -15.90 -3.29 14.17
N LEU A 736 -16.48 -2.16 14.58
CA LEU A 736 -17.27 -2.10 15.81
C LEU A 736 -18.59 -2.83 15.68
N GLU A 737 -19.24 -2.76 14.52
CA GLU A 737 -20.49 -3.44 14.24
C GLU A 737 -20.33 -4.97 14.24
N THR A 738 -19.27 -5.47 13.59
CA THR A 738 -18.92 -6.90 13.61
C THR A 738 -18.67 -7.40 15.02
N LYS A 739 -17.85 -6.68 15.81
CA LYS A 739 -17.60 -7.03 17.21
C LYS A 739 -18.86 -6.93 18.08
N HIS A 740 -19.74 -5.96 17.82
CA HIS A 740 -21.03 -5.86 18.49
C HIS A 740 -21.92 -7.08 18.18
N ASN A 741 -21.96 -7.50 16.92
CA ASN A 741 -22.73 -8.66 16.49
C ASN A 741 -22.18 -9.98 17.08
N GLU A 742 -20.86 -10.12 17.17
CA GLU A 742 -20.20 -11.26 17.84
C GLU A 742 -20.57 -11.32 19.33
N LEU A 743 -20.41 -10.22 20.07
CA LEU A 743 -20.78 -10.14 21.48
C LEU A 743 -22.28 -10.42 21.70
N LYS A 744 -23.13 -9.94 20.80
CA LYS A 744 -24.58 -10.21 20.83
C LYS A 744 -24.87 -11.69 20.60
N ALA A 745 -24.18 -12.34 19.67
CA ALA A 745 -24.33 -13.77 19.40
C ALA A 745 -23.86 -14.63 20.59
N GLU A 746 -22.74 -14.29 21.22
CA GLU A 746 -22.27 -14.95 22.45
C GLU A 746 -23.26 -14.75 23.60
N PHE A 747 -23.77 -13.54 23.76
CA PHE A 747 -24.78 -13.24 24.78
C PHE A 747 -26.06 -14.06 24.57
N GLU A 748 -26.58 -14.16 23.35
CA GLU A 748 -27.75 -14.98 23.05
C GLU A 748 -27.49 -16.47 23.31
N LYS A 749 -26.29 -16.97 23.04
CA LYS A 749 -25.91 -18.35 23.38
C LYS A 749 -25.93 -18.60 24.89
N ILE A 750 -25.33 -17.69 25.67
CA ILE A 750 -25.32 -17.77 27.14
C ILE A 750 -26.74 -17.66 27.70
N LYS A 751 -27.55 -16.74 27.17
CA LYS A 751 -28.95 -16.56 27.55
C LYS A 751 -29.77 -17.82 27.30
N ASN A 752 -29.59 -18.46 26.14
CA ASN A 752 -30.25 -19.74 25.85
C ASN A 752 -29.83 -20.84 26.81
N GLN A 753 -28.53 -20.96 27.13
CA GLN A 753 -28.04 -21.92 28.12
C GLN A 753 -28.63 -21.68 29.52
N ILE A 754 -28.71 -20.43 29.96
CA ILE A 754 -29.33 -20.05 31.24
C ILE A 754 -30.82 -20.40 31.25
N ASN A 755 -31.55 -20.09 30.17
CA ASN A 755 -32.96 -20.42 30.05
C ASN A 755 -33.21 -21.93 30.10
N THR A 756 -32.45 -22.73 29.35
CA THR A 756 -32.53 -24.21 29.41
C THR A 756 -32.26 -24.73 30.82
N SER A 757 -31.26 -24.17 31.50
CA SER A 757 -30.96 -24.54 32.90
C SER A 757 -32.07 -24.14 33.87
N LEU A 758 -32.77 -23.03 33.63
CA LEU A 758 -33.89 -22.59 34.47
C LEU A 758 -35.09 -23.53 34.33
N TYR A 759 -35.48 -23.85 33.09
CA TYR A 759 -36.59 -24.76 32.80
C TYR A 759 -36.36 -26.19 33.33
N HIS A 760 -35.10 -26.61 33.53
CA HIS A 760 -34.78 -27.89 34.16
C HIS A 760 -34.92 -27.87 35.71
N ASN A 761 -34.78 -26.71 36.35
CA ASN A 761 -34.74 -26.60 37.82
C ASN A 761 -36.07 -26.14 38.45
N VAL A 762 -36.99 -25.63 37.63
CA VAL A 762 -38.23 -24.98 38.05
C VAL A 762 -39.35 -25.34 37.06
N PRO A 763 -40.61 -25.55 37.48
CA PRO A 763 -41.71 -25.82 36.55
C PRO A 763 -41.87 -24.71 35.51
N ALA A 764 -42.21 -25.05 34.26
CA ALA A 764 -42.30 -24.08 33.16
C ALA A 764 -43.16 -22.83 33.47
N PRO A 765 -44.36 -22.93 34.10
CA PRO A 765 -45.15 -21.76 34.47
C PRO A 765 -44.43 -20.84 35.48
N VAL A 766 -43.66 -21.42 36.40
CA VAL A 766 -42.91 -20.68 37.41
C VAL A 766 -41.62 -20.11 36.82
N ALA A 767 -40.97 -20.81 35.89
CA ALA A 767 -39.82 -20.31 35.14
C ALA A 767 -40.18 -19.05 34.32
N ASP A 768 -41.35 -19.03 33.66
CA ASP A 768 -41.81 -17.86 32.91
C ASP A 768 -42.12 -16.65 33.81
N ILE A 769 -42.62 -16.88 35.03
CA ILE A 769 -42.80 -15.85 36.06
C ILE A 769 -41.43 -15.26 36.47
N LEU A 770 -40.44 -16.12 36.69
CA LEU A 770 -39.08 -15.72 37.07
C LEU A 770 -38.33 -14.99 35.95
N LEU A 771 -38.47 -15.43 34.69
CA LEU A 771 -37.89 -14.78 33.51
C LEU A 771 -38.44 -13.36 33.29
N ASN A 772 -39.69 -13.13 33.67
CA ASN A 772 -40.33 -11.82 33.63
C ASN A 772 -40.01 -10.94 34.86
N ASN A 773 -38.99 -11.29 35.66
CA ASN A 773 -38.59 -10.61 36.89
C ASN A 773 -39.70 -10.51 37.96
N LYS A 774 -40.72 -11.37 37.90
CA LYS A 774 -41.75 -11.43 38.93
C LYS A 774 -41.35 -12.43 40.01
N LYS A 775 -41.61 -12.09 41.27
CA LYS A 775 -41.39 -13.01 42.39
C LYS A 775 -42.53 -14.03 42.43
N TYR A 776 -42.20 -15.32 42.42
CA TYR A 776 -43.17 -16.37 42.69
C TYR A 776 -43.55 -16.32 44.18
N GLN A 777 -44.84 -16.13 44.48
CA GLN A 777 -45.36 -16.17 45.85
C GLN A 777 -45.63 -17.62 46.26
N CYS A 778 -45.36 -17.97 47.53
CA CYS A 778 -45.55 -19.33 48.00
C CYS A 778 -47.03 -19.73 47.93
N THR A 779 -47.33 -20.83 47.23
CA THR A 779 -48.69 -21.37 47.14
C THR A 779 -48.90 -22.44 48.20
N GLN A 780 -49.98 -22.30 48.97
CA GLN A 780 -50.42 -23.31 49.94
C GLN A 780 -51.45 -24.23 49.28
N TYR A 781 -51.24 -25.54 49.40
CA TYR A 781 -52.19 -26.54 48.92
C TYR A 781 -52.82 -27.24 50.13
N GLU A 782 -54.15 -27.28 50.17
CA GLU A 782 -54.89 -28.06 51.17
C GLU A 782 -54.62 -29.57 51.03
N SER A 783 -54.39 -30.02 49.81
CA SER A 783 -54.12 -31.42 49.48
C SER A 783 -53.27 -31.52 48.20
N ILE A 784 -52.03 -32.00 48.33
CA ILE A 784 -51.13 -32.34 47.21
C ILE A 784 -50.87 -33.84 47.19
N CYS A 785 -50.76 -34.44 46.01
CA CYS A 785 -50.35 -35.83 45.85
C CYS A 785 -48.82 -35.89 45.62
N LEU A 786 -48.13 -36.61 46.50
CA LEU A 786 -46.70 -36.86 46.41
C LEU A 786 -46.44 -38.35 46.22
N MET A 787 -45.58 -38.67 45.27
CA MET A 787 -45.13 -40.03 44.96
C MET A 787 -43.62 -40.10 45.17
N ALA A 788 -43.15 -40.95 46.07
CA ALA A 788 -41.73 -41.21 46.27
C ALA A 788 -41.37 -42.62 45.83
N PHE A 789 -40.23 -42.78 45.18
CA PHE A 789 -39.66 -44.11 44.95
C PHE A 789 -38.17 -44.15 45.26
N ALA A 790 -37.69 -45.35 45.60
CA ALA A 790 -36.27 -45.63 45.77
C ALA A 790 -35.90 -46.97 45.15
N VAL A 791 -34.65 -47.06 44.71
CA VAL A 791 -34.04 -48.30 44.21
C VAL A 791 -33.62 -49.15 45.40
N CYS A 792 -34.10 -50.40 45.44
CA CYS A 792 -33.78 -51.36 46.49
C CYS A 792 -32.53 -52.18 46.13
N HIS A 793 -31.84 -52.69 47.14
CA HIS A 793 -30.73 -53.66 46.98
C HIS A 793 -29.59 -53.20 46.06
N VAL A 794 -29.32 -51.89 46.01
CA VAL A 794 -28.21 -51.31 45.23
C VAL A 794 -26.87 -51.97 45.58
N GLU A 795 -26.67 -52.34 46.84
CA GLU A 795 -25.48 -53.04 47.33
C GLU A 795 -25.22 -54.37 46.60
N ASN A 796 -26.27 -55.14 46.29
CA ASN A 796 -26.13 -56.39 45.54
C ASN A 796 -25.69 -56.15 44.09
N LEU A 797 -26.14 -55.06 43.47
CA LEU A 797 -25.73 -54.68 42.11
C LEU A 797 -24.28 -54.21 42.07
N VAL A 798 -23.82 -53.50 43.10
CA VAL A 798 -22.42 -53.04 43.23
C VAL A 798 -21.46 -54.22 43.42
N VAL A 799 -21.86 -55.27 44.15
CA VAL A 799 -21.04 -56.49 44.34
C VAL A 799 -20.79 -57.23 43.03
N HIS A 800 -21.75 -57.20 42.09
CA HIS A 800 -21.67 -57.95 40.84
C HIS A 800 -21.22 -57.11 39.62
N THR A 801 -20.91 -55.82 39.79
CA THR A 801 -20.50 -54.92 38.70
C THR A 801 -19.22 -54.15 39.02
N THR A 802 -18.48 -53.73 38.00
CA THR A 802 -17.35 -52.81 38.21
C THR A 802 -17.87 -51.42 38.58
N PRO A 803 -17.14 -50.60 39.36
CA PRO A 803 -17.61 -49.26 39.74
C PRO A 803 -17.99 -48.37 38.55
N THR A 804 -17.24 -48.43 37.45
CA THR A 804 -17.56 -47.73 36.20
C THR A 804 -18.76 -48.35 35.48
N GLY A 805 -18.91 -49.67 35.51
CA GLY A 805 -20.06 -50.38 34.96
C GLY A 805 -21.36 -50.05 35.70
N PHE A 806 -21.31 -49.98 37.03
CA PHE A 806 -22.42 -49.57 37.89
C PHE A 806 -22.88 -48.15 37.59
N VAL A 807 -21.94 -47.19 37.52
CA VAL A 807 -22.28 -45.80 37.18
C VAL A 807 -22.93 -45.72 35.81
N ASN A 808 -22.37 -46.37 34.79
CA ASN A 808 -22.97 -46.37 33.45
C ASN A 808 -24.36 -47.02 33.43
N LEU A 809 -24.56 -48.12 34.16
CA LEU A 809 -25.86 -48.78 34.29
C LEU A 809 -26.90 -47.85 34.93
N MET A 810 -26.56 -47.21 36.05
CA MET A 810 -27.44 -46.29 36.75
C MET A 810 -27.72 -45.02 35.93
N THR A 811 -26.72 -44.48 35.23
CA THR A 811 -26.88 -43.34 34.32
C THR A 811 -27.83 -43.69 33.17
N HIS A 812 -27.70 -44.88 32.57
CA HIS A 812 -28.62 -45.34 31.55
C HIS A 812 -30.02 -45.62 32.10
N PHE A 813 -30.15 -46.24 33.27
CA PHE A 813 -31.43 -46.49 33.92
C PHE A 813 -32.18 -45.18 34.16
N PHE A 814 -31.55 -44.19 34.80
CA PHE A 814 -32.18 -42.90 35.06
C PHE A 814 -32.43 -42.10 33.78
N SER A 815 -31.53 -42.12 32.80
CA SER A 815 -31.76 -41.44 31.52
C SER A 815 -32.95 -42.04 30.73
N SER A 816 -33.09 -43.36 30.73
CA SER A 816 -34.24 -44.03 30.12
C SER A 816 -35.51 -43.87 30.95
N LEU A 817 -35.39 -43.80 32.27
CA LEU A 817 -36.51 -43.49 33.16
C LEU A 817 -37.04 -42.07 32.91
N ASP A 818 -36.15 -41.09 32.74
CA ASP A 818 -36.53 -39.70 32.41
C ASP A 818 -37.32 -39.64 31.09
N GLN A 819 -37.01 -40.48 30.11
CA GLN A 819 -37.81 -40.59 28.87
C GLN A 819 -39.21 -41.14 29.10
N VAL A 820 -39.38 -42.10 30.03
CA VAL A 820 -40.69 -42.63 30.42
C VAL A 820 -41.49 -41.58 31.20
N LEU A 821 -40.80 -40.79 32.03
CA LEU A 821 -41.40 -39.73 32.84
C LEU A 821 -41.87 -38.53 32.02
N LEU A 822 -41.22 -38.20 30.89
CA LEU A 822 -41.62 -37.10 29.97
C LEU A 822 -43.08 -37.22 29.46
N ASN A 823 -43.62 -38.44 29.41
CA ASN A 823 -44.99 -38.71 28.95
C ASN A 823 -46.04 -38.67 30.09
N SER A 824 -45.63 -38.36 31.31
CA SER A 824 -46.48 -38.31 32.51
C SER A 824 -46.44 -36.92 33.14
N ASN A 825 -47.55 -36.44 33.73
CA ASN A 825 -47.59 -35.14 34.40
C ASN A 825 -46.93 -35.19 35.79
N LEU A 826 -45.73 -35.75 35.87
CA LEU A 826 -44.93 -35.88 37.08
C LEU A 826 -43.87 -34.79 37.12
N TYR A 827 -43.84 -33.99 38.18
CA TYR A 827 -42.76 -33.03 38.40
C TYR A 827 -41.76 -33.57 39.42
N CYS A 828 -40.49 -33.69 39.03
CA CYS A 828 -39.44 -34.16 39.92
C CYS A 828 -39.08 -33.08 40.97
N LEU A 829 -39.36 -33.37 42.23
CA LEU A 829 -38.84 -32.63 43.36
C LEU A 829 -37.48 -33.22 43.73
N HIS A 830 -36.41 -32.63 43.25
CA HIS A 830 -35.05 -33.07 43.61
C HIS A 830 -34.84 -32.90 45.13
N GLY A 831 -34.99 -34.00 45.87
CA GLY A 831 -34.76 -34.09 47.30
C GLY A 831 -33.29 -34.40 47.60
N GLN A 832 -32.75 -33.85 48.68
CA GLN A 832 -31.38 -34.10 49.14
C GLN A 832 -31.19 -35.49 49.80
N CYS A 833 -31.92 -36.52 49.38
CA CYS A 833 -31.96 -37.82 50.06
C CYS A 833 -32.03 -38.99 49.06
N GLU A 834 -31.83 -40.22 49.57
CA GLU A 834 -31.85 -41.52 48.88
C GLU A 834 -33.16 -41.88 48.12
N TYR A 835 -34.11 -40.94 48.02
CA TYR A 835 -35.45 -41.12 47.48
C TYR A 835 -35.74 -40.04 46.43
N ASN A 836 -36.23 -40.43 45.25
CA ASN A 836 -36.72 -39.50 44.25
C ASN A 836 -38.21 -39.24 44.48
N VAL A 837 -38.57 -37.98 44.74
CA VAL A 837 -39.95 -37.56 45.04
C VAL A 837 -40.52 -36.79 43.86
N TYR A 838 -41.75 -37.09 43.50
CA TYR A 838 -42.48 -36.46 42.40
C TYR A 838 -43.78 -35.89 42.93
N ALA A 839 -44.11 -34.68 42.50
CA ALA A 839 -45.41 -34.07 42.75
C ALA A 839 -46.31 -34.24 41.54
N ILE A 840 -47.58 -34.51 41.80
CA ILE A 840 -48.58 -34.83 40.77
C ILE A 840 -49.77 -33.91 40.94
N GLY A 841 -50.22 -33.31 39.84
CA GLY A 841 -51.44 -32.53 39.82
C GLY A 841 -51.32 -31.11 40.39
N MET A 842 -50.15 -30.51 40.30
CA MET A 842 -49.94 -29.12 40.71
C MET A 842 -50.54 -28.15 39.68
N THR A 843 -51.45 -27.28 40.11
CA THR A 843 -51.87 -26.10 39.35
C THR A 843 -51.09 -24.89 39.83
N PHE A 844 -50.58 -24.08 38.90
CA PHE A 844 -49.76 -22.91 39.21
C PHE A 844 -50.51 -21.57 39.07
N ASP A 845 -51.81 -21.62 38.77
CA ASP A 845 -52.72 -20.48 38.78
C ASP A 845 -53.33 -20.27 40.17
N SER A 846 -53.38 -19.01 40.62
CA SER A 846 -53.95 -18.61 41.92
C SER A 846 -55.45 -18.88 42.07
N ASP A 847 -56.15 -19.08 40.95
CA ASP A 847 -57.61 -19.06 40.89
C ASP A 847 -58.23 -20.44 40.60
N ALA A 848 -57.43 -21.51 40.52
CA ALA A 848 -57.91 -22.86 40.22
C ALA A 848 -58.07 -23.70 41.50
N THR A 849 -59.15 -23.49 42.25
CA THR A 849 -59.62 -24.35 43.36
C THR A 849 -60.29 -25.64 42.88
N GLY A 850 -59.98 -26.10 41.67
CA GLY A 850 -60.67 -27.18 40.97
C GLY A 850 -59.79 -28.38 40.61
N TYR A 851 -58.81 -28.73 41.43
CA TYR A 851 -58.00 -29.92 41.17
C TYR A 851 -58.48 -31.12 42.01
N ASN A 852 -58.91 -32.19 41.34
CA ASN A 852 -59.47 -33.37 41.99
C ASN A 852 -58.33 -34.23 42.57
N ALA A 853 -58.13 -34.17 43.89
CA ALA A 853 -57.14 -34.98 44.62
C ALA A 853 -57.20 -36.47 44.25
N THR A 854 -58.40 -36.96 43.94
CA THR A 854 -58.65 -38.32 43.44
C THR A 854 -57.97 -38.59 42.10
N LYS A 855 -58.04 -37.65 41.16
CA LYS A 855 -57.46 -37.79 39.82
C LYS A 855 -55.93 -37.86 39.89
N ALA A 856 -55.30 -37.04 40.73
CA ALA A 856 -53.86 -37.13 40.96
C ALA A 856 -53.46 -38.45 41.63
N ALA A 857 -54.24 -38.95 42.60
CA ALA A 857 -53.96 -40.24 43.23
C ALA A 857 -54.04 -41.39 42.21
N ILE A 858 -55.03 -41.39 41.31
CA ILE A 858 -55.16 -42.38 40.22
C ILE A 858 -53.97 -42.29 39.26
N GLU A 859 -53.58 -41.07 38.87
CA GLU A 859 -52.45 -40.83 37.97
C GLU A 859 -51.12 -41.26 38.61
N ALA A 860 -50.96 -41.05 39.92
CA ALA A 860 -49.82 -41.53 40.71
C ALA A 860 -49.67 -43.05 40.69
N VAL A 861 -50.78 -43.77 40.88
CA VAL A 861 -50.80 -45.24 40.84
C VAL A 861 -50.50 -45.74 39.43
N LYS A 862 -51.09 -45.14 38.40
CA LYS A 862 -50.82 -45.48 36.98
C LYS A 862 -49.34 -45.25 36.63
N ALA A 863 -48.78 -44.12 37.04
CA ALA A 863 -47.38 -43.80 36.78
C ALA A 863 -46.44 -44.75 37.54
N SER A 864 -46.74 -45.08 38.79
CA SER A 864 -46.00 -46.08 39.57
C SER A 864 -45.99 -47.44 38.86
N LYS A 865 -47.13 -47.89 38.32
CA LYS A 865 -47.23 -49.15 37.54
C LYS A 865 -46.40 -49.11 36.26
N ASN A 866 -46.43 -48.00 35.53
CA ASN A 866 -45.65 -47.83 34.30
C ASN A 866 -44.13 -47.86 34.58
N ILE A 867 -43.69 -47.18 35.64
CA ILE A 867 -42.28 -47.18 36.06
C ILE A 867 -41.87 -48.58 36.51
N PHE A 868 -42.73 -49.29 37.25
CA PHE A 868 -42.46 -50.65 37.68
C PHE A 868 -42.31 -51.63 36.50
N ASN A 869 -43.22 -51.57 35.52
CA ASN A 869 -43.15 -52.37 34.29
C ASN A 869 -41.89 -52.07 33.47
N PHE A 870 -41.53 -50.79 33.34
CA PHE A 870 -40.29 -50.37 32.70
C PHE A 870 -39.07 -50.97 33.42
N THR A 871 -39.05 -50.91 34.75
CA THR A 871 -37.96 -51.43 35.57
C THR A 871 -37.78 -52.94 35.39
N ARG A 872 -38.90 -53.69 35.40
CA ARG A 872 -38.89 -55.14 35.16
C ARG A 872 -38.35 -55.48 33.77
N LYS A 873 -38.76 -54.73 32.75
CA LYS A 873 -38.26 -54.89 31.37
C LYS A 873 -36.76 -54.54 31.26
N PHE A 874 -36.34 -53.42 31.84
CA PHE A 874 -34.94 -53.00 31.86
C PHE A 874 -34.05 -54.03 32.58
N SER A 875 -34.50 -54.54 33.72
CA SER A 875 -33.83 -55.60 34.47
C SER A 875 -33.72 -56.88 33.63
N ALA A 876 -34.79 -57.30 32.95
CA ALA A 876 -34.76 -58.48 32.09
C ALA A 876 -33.81 -58.33 30.87
N GLU A 877 -33.75 -57.15 30.24
CA GLU A 877 -32.92 -56.93 29.05
C GLU A 877 -31.43 -56.72 29.37
N ARG A 878 -31.11 -55.94 30.42
CA ARG A 878 -29.74 -55.49 30.71
C ARG A 878 -29.06 -56.28 31.83
N LEU A 879 -29.81 -56.95 32.70
CA LEU A 879 -29.28 -57.72 33.84
C LEU A 879 -29.43 -59.24 33.67
N SER A 880 -29.92 -59.75 32.53
CA SER A 880 -30.12 -61.20 32.28
C SER A 880 -28.88 -62.09 32.46
N GLY A 881 -27.66 -61.53 32.39
CA GLY A 881 -26.41 -62.25 32.63
C GLY A 881 -25.93 -62.26 34.09
N ILE A 882 -26.59 -61.52 34.98
CA ILE A 882 -26.24 -61.38 36.39
C ILE A 882 -27.47 -61.84 37.18
N ASN A 883 -27.33 -62.77 38.13
CA ASN A 883 -28.43 -63.22 39.00
C ASN A 883 -28.84 -62.12 40.01
N ALA A 884 -29.18 -60.94 39.52
CA ALA A 884 -29.59 -59.77 40.30
C ALA A 884 -30.76 -59.07 39.59
N GLU A 885 -31.79 -58.71 40.36
CA GLU A 885 -32.97 -58.00 39.86
C GLU A 885 -33.01 -56.58 40.46
N LEU A 886 -33.29 -55.58 39.62
CA LEU A 886 -33.46 -54.21 40.06
C LEU A 886 -34.90 -54.00 40.53
N MET A 887 -35.07 -53.85 41.85
CA MET A 887 -36.38 -53.68 42.48
C MET A 887 -36.59 -52.24 42.94
N LEU A 888 -37.82 -51.77 42.83
CA LEU A 888 -38.24 -50.45 43.33
C LEU A 888 -39.21 -50.60 44.50
N LYS A 889 -39.19 -49.61 45.38
CA LYS A 889 -40.22 -49.40 46.41
C LYS A 889 -40.90 -48.06 46.18
N PHE A 890 -42.23 -48.01 46.30
CA PHE A 890 -43.04 -46.82 46.07
C PHE A 890 -43.83 -46.43 47.30
N ALA A 891 -44.00 -45.13 47.53
CA ALA A 891 -44.94 -44.59 48.49
C ALA A 891 -45.74 -43.44 47.88
N ILE A 892 -47.05 -43.41 48.14
CA ILE A 892 -47.94 -42.35 47.68
C ILE A 892 -48.68 -41.76 48.88
N THR A 893 -48.65 -40.43 48.99
CA THR A 893 -49.29 -39.68 50.08
C THR A 893 -50.13 -38.55 49.52
N LEU A 894 -51.23 -38.25 50.22
CA LEU A 894 -52.07 -37.09 50.00
C LEU A 894 -52.11 -36.27 51.29
N GLY A 895 -51.76 -34.98 51.23
CA GLY A 895 -51.80 -34.13 52.41
C GLY A 895 -51.46 -32.67 52.13
N PRO A 896 -51.57 -31.78 53.14
CA PRO A 896 -51.29 -30.36 52.97
C PRO A 896 -49.78 -30.11 52.81
N ALA A 897 -49.43 -29.22 51.87
CA ALA A 897 -48.06 -28.78 51.65
C ALA A 897 -47.99 -27.34 51.11
N ILE A 898 -46.86 -26.70 51.33
CA ILE A 898 -46.53 -25.36 50.84
C ILE A 898 -45.43 -25.50 49.80
N THR A 899 -45.54 -24.75 48.72
CA THR A 899 -44.57 -24.79 47.62
C THR A 899 -43.95 -23.43 47.42
N GLY A 900 -42.68 -23.40 47.04
CA GLY A 900 -41.94 -22.15 46.86
C GLY A 900 -40.62 -22.36 46.14
N VAL A 901 -40.06 -21.25 45.65
CA VAL A 901 -38.73 -21.23 45.03
C VAL A 901 -37.70 -20.82 46.07
N VAL A 902 -36.74 -21.71 46.31
CA VAL A 902 -35.65 -21.51 47.27
C VAL A 902 -34.38 -21.14 46.51
N LYS A 903 -33.58 -20.24 47.10
CA LYS A 903 -32.34 -19.64 46.53
C LYS A 903 -32.61 -18.68 45.36
N THR A 904 -31.99 -17.50 45.41
CA THR A 904 -32.16 -16.45 44.38
C THR A 904 -31.21 -16.59 43.19
N LYS A 905 -30.00 -17.10 43.39
CA LYS A 905 -28.99 -17.25 42.32
C LYS A 905 -29.10 -18.55 41.53
N GLN A 906 -29.70 -19.59 42.13
CA GLN A 906 -29.98 -20.88 41.50
C GLN A 906 -31.37 -21.31 41.98
N PRO A 907 -32.45 -20.79 41.38
CA PRO A 907 -33.80 -21.04 41.84
C PRO A 907 -34.08 -22.54 41.80
N LYS A 908 -34.48 -23.09 42.94
CA LYS A 908 -34.91 -24.48 43.08
C LYS A 908 -36.35 -24.50 43.55
N PHE A 909 -37.21 -25.17 42.82
CA PHE A 909 -38.57 -25.40 43.26
C PHE A 909 -38.57 -26.44 44.39
N SER A 910 -39.24 -26.17 45.50
CA SER A 910 -39.25 -27.04 46.67
C SER A 910 -40.63 -27.07 47.33
N VAL A 911 -40.97 -28.22 47.89
CA VAL A 911 -42.22 -28.47 48.61
C VAL A 911 -41.89 -28.76 50.08
N PHE A 912 -42.60 -28.10 50.98
CA PHE A 912 -42.43 -28.20 52.43
C PHE A 912 -43.77 -28.56 53.07
N GLY A 913 -43.74 -29.36 54.14
CA GLY A 913 -44.93 -29.68 54.92
C GLY A 913 -45.04 -31.16 55.26
N LYS A 914 -46.09 -31.47 56.02
CA LYS A 914 -46.33 -32.79 56.61
C LYS A 914 -46.41 -33.89 55.56
N ALA A 915 -47.00 -33.61 54.39
CA ALA A 915 -47.11 -34.59 53.30
C ALA A 915 -45.74 -35.07 52.79
N MET A 916 -44.72 -34.19 52.80
CA MET A 916 -43.37 -34.54 52.34
C MET A 916 -42.63 -35.40 53.37
N GLU A 917 -42.76 -35.10 54.66
CA GLU A 917 -42.21 -35.96 55.72
C GLU A 917 -42.88 -37.34 55.69
N GLU A 918 -44.21 -37.37 55.59
CA GLU A 918 -45.01 -38.59 55.56
C GLU A 918 -44.68 -39.48 54.34
N VAL A 919 -44.55 -38.94 53.12
CA VAL A 919 -44.23 -39.77 51.94
C VAL A 919 -42.82 -40.38 52.04
N ARG A 920 -41.87 -39.67 52.65
CA ARG A 920 -40.51 -40.16 52.86
C ARG A 920 -40.49 -41.28 53.90
N ASP A 921 -41.19 -41.09 55.01
CA ASP A 921 -41.26 -42.09 56.09
C ASP A 921 -42.02 -43.36 55.64
N LEU A 922 -43.04 -43.20 54.79
CA LEU A 922 -43.74 -44.32 54.15
C LEU A 922 -42.83 -45.06 53.18
N CYS A 923 -42.05 -44.36 52.35
CA CYS A 923 -41.12 -44.99 51.40
C CYS A 923 -39.99 -45.72 52.13
N ALA A 924 -39.46 -45.15 53.22
CA ALA A 924 -38.43 -45.79 54.04
C ALA A 924 -38.89 -47.16 54.57
N ASN A 925 -40.12 -47.23 55.05
CA ASN A 925 -40.70 -48.44 55.67
C ASN A 925 -41.45 -49.36 54.67
N SER A 926 -41.39 -49.09 53.37
CA SER A 926 -42.06 -49.92 52.35
C SER A 926 -41.23 -51.14 51.93
N SER A 927 -41.91 -52.24 51.58
CA SER A 927 -41.28 -53.45 51.04
C SER A 927 -41.00 -53.31 49.54
N ALA A 928 -39.89 -53.88 49.08
CA ALA A 928 -39.52 -53.91 47.67
C ALA A 928 -40.58 -54.65 46.85
N GLY A 929 -40.93 -54.13 45.67
CA GLY A 929 -41.95 -54.74 44.80
C GLY A 929 -43.38 -54.23 45.03
N ASN A 930 -43.64 -53.46 46.09
CA ASN A 930 -44.98 -53.01 46.44
C ASN A 930 -45.14 -51.48 46.38
N ILE A 931 -46.38 -51.04 46.12
CA ILE A 931 -46.77 -49.63 46.23
C ILE A 931 -47.48 -49.43 47.57
N ARG A 932 -46.84 -48.68 48.48
CA ARG A 932 -47.41 -48.35 49.80
C ARG A 932 -48.25 -47.08 49.71
N LEU A 933 -49.47 -47.13 50.24
CA LEU A 933 -50.37 -45.98 50.27
C LEU A 933 -50.48 -45.40 51.68
N ALA A 934 -50.49 -44.07 51.78
CA ALA A 934 -50.88 -43.39 53.00
C ALA A 934 -52.37 -43.62 53.31
N PRO A 935 -52.79 -43.61 54.59
CA PRO A 935 -54.20 -43.73 54.96
C PRO A 935 -55.11 -42.68 54.30
N SER A 936 -54.58 -41.48 54.04
CA SER A 936 -55.31 -40.40 53.35
C SER A 936 -55.66 -40.77 51.90
N VAL A 937 -54.72 -41.39 51.18
CA VAL A 937 -54.90 -41.86 49.79
C VAL A 937 -55.91 -43.00 49.74
N PHE A 938 -55.82 -43.92 50.70
CA PHE A 938 -56.77 -45.05 50.83
C PHE A 938 -58.22 -44.58 51.06
N GLN A 939 -58.41 -43.58 51.94
CA GLN A 939 -59.73 -42.99 52.19
C GLN A 939 -60.31 -42.34 50.93
N THR A 940 -59.48 -41.68 50.12
CA THR A 940 -59.91 -41.09 48.85
C THR A 940 -60.34 -42.16 47.83
N PHE A 941 -59.62 -43.27 47.71
CA PHE A 941 -60.01 -44.38 46.83
C PHE A 941 -61.31 -45.06 47.27
N ARG A 942 -61.52 -45.22 48.60
CA ARG A 942 -62.76 -45.80 49.14
C ARG A 942 -64.00 -44.94 48.86
N ALA A 943 -63.84 -43.62 48.76
CA ALA A 943 -64.93 -42.69 48.47
C ALA A 943 -65.41 -42.71 47.01
N VAL A 944 -64.60 -43.24 46.08
CA VAL A 944 -64.85 -43.12 44.63
C VAL A 944 -65.37 -44.40 43.97
N ASN A 945 -65.43 -45.52 44.70
CA ASN A 945 -66.08 -46.77 44.28
C ASN A 945 -65.74 -47.21 42.84
N GLU A 946 -64.46 -47.07 42.44
CA GLU A 946 -63.94 -47.60 41.19
C GLU A 946 -63.41 -49.02 41.42
N GLU A 947 -64.01 -50.02 40.77
CA GLU A 947 -63.74 -51.47 40.90
C GLU A 947 -62.35 -51.94 40.37
N THR A 948 -61.41 -51.03 40.09
CA THR A 948 -60.21 -51.36 39.28
C THR A 948 -58.89 -51.44 40.05
N ILE A 949 -58.85 -51.21 41.37
CA ILE A 949 -57.61 -51.26 42.16
C ILE A 949 -57.81 -52.14 43.39
N HIS A 950 -57.19 -53.33 43.41
CA HIS A 950 -57.18 -54.22 44.57
C HIS A 950 -56.18 -53.73 45.62
N ILE A 951 -56.68 -53.24 46.77
CA ILE A 951 -55.86 -52.79 47.90
C ILE A 951 -55.93 -53.84 49.02
N GLN A 952 -54.77 -54.34 49.46
CA GLN A 952 -54.67 -55.24 50.62
C GLN A 952 -54.33 -54.44 51.89
N GLU A 953 -55.10 -54.67 52.96
CA GLU A 953 -54.81 -54.17 54.31
C GLU A 953 -54.07 -55.25 55.10
N VAL A 954 -52.83 -54.96 55.49
CA VAL A 954 -51.95 -55.94 56.16
C VAL A 954 -51.65 -55.46 57.59
N ASN A 955 -52.02 -56.29 58.58
CA ASN A 955 -51.80 -56.16 60.03
C ASN A 955 -52.70 -55.16 60.81
N GLU A 956 -52.79 -55.36 62.14
CA GLU A 956 -53.47 -54.48 63.12
C GLU A 956 -52.92 -53.03 63.16
N GLN A 957 -51.84 -52.75 62.42
CA GLN A 957 -51.19 -51.44 62.30
C GLN A 957 -51.65 -50.59 61.10
N LYS A 958 -52.73 -50.97 60.38
CA LYS A 958 -53.33 -50.19 59.26
C LYS A 958 -52.32 -49.83 58.15
N GLN A 959 -51.64 -50.83 57.58
CA GLN A 959 -50.77 -50.62 56.42
C GLN A 959 -51.49 -51.02 55.12
N TYR A 960 -51.42 -50.15 54.09
CA TYR A 960 -52.12 -50.33 52.82
C TYR A 960 -51.13 -50.54 51.66
N TYR A 961 -51.27 -51.66 50.95
CA TYR A 961 -50.44 -52.01 49.80
C TYR A 961 -51.29 -52.29 48.56
N ILE A 962 -50.78 -51.91 47.39
CA ILE A 962 -51.29 -52.41 46.10
C ILE A 962 -50.36 -53.53 45.65
N ASP A 963 -50.91 -54.73 45.49
CA ASP A 963 -50.21 -55.87 44.91
C ASP A 963 -50.25 -55.77 43.38
N ILE A 964 -49.07 -55.73 42.77
CA ILE A 964 -48.91 -55.47 41.34
C ILE A 964 -49.25 -56.73 40.51
N ASP A 965 -49.07 -57.93 41.06
CA ASP A 965 -49.27 -59.20 40.34
C ASP A 965 -50.75 -59.64 40.28
N VAL A 966 -51.64 -59.05 41.08
CA VAL A 966 -53.10 -59.36 41.09
C VAL A 966 -53.91 -58.45 40.16
N CYS A 967 -53.35 -57.35 39.66
CA CYS A 967 -54.05 -56.40 38.77
C CYS A 967 -53.81 -56.66 37.27
N TYR A 968 -54.03 -57.92 36.85
CA TYR A 968 -54.13 -58.38 35.47
C TYR A 968 -55.48 -59.09 35.28
N CYS A 969 -56.56 -58.32 35.14
CA CYS A 969 -57.77 -58.70 34.41
C CYS A 969 -58.74 -57.51 34.36
N ALA A 970 -59.11 -57.12 33.12
CA ALA A 970 -60.00 -56.04 32.67
C ALA A 970 -59.29 -54.75 32.21
#